data_AF-A0A5L4NN64-F1
#
_entry.id   AF-A0A5L4NN64-F1
#
_cell.length_a   1.000
_cell.length_b   1.000
_cell.length_c   1.000
_cell.angle_alpha   90.00
_cell.angle_beta   90.00
_cell.angle_gamma   90.00
#
_symmetry.space_group_name_H-M   'P 1'
#
loop_
_entity.id
_entity.type
_entity.pdbx_description
1 polymer ?
#
loop_
_entity_poly.entity_id
_entity_poly.type
_entity_poly.pdbx_seq_one_letter_code
_entity_poly.pdbx_strand_id
1 'polypeptide(L)'
;MIFLFCSLTLARDIDYQKESQNIKQILNESMVLYKDNKNLEAKKKAEDAYFQHFETMEGSIGRNVGRKVIVMERKFINLRKMYKDKEDISKIEALISSLYFDLDEVVPILEKGFQLKAEASDINYDKKAAESSSLKAEKERQAQAEAMFASLLGEDIKGQASSNLTQNSTTQEQNIQKDETLLALQEASAMDARLQFLMDSMISKLDQAALAFVNKDYQKAKDLIQSALFEDYRNSKVEVLVARYTKAGMDKKIQTKLRTIIRKINNNTLDEKAIRDEISDISDLLYEAFLALPKEELALLQVKGFDESVMSTKNYTKVYDDIKIALNNILQNYDGFNLNSIDALQNVYLDIFEASGMESKIGAIDSALKLKIESYFSKGIALIKASASKEELKQNFDELGALIENSLDKIQESSPMSLFIWALGIILREGLEALIIVVAIVSYLVQSGNKKRLSIVYSALWSGVFLSFVTAFFISWIFKEQAGQSREFLEGITMLVAVALLFYVGFWLLSNAQNKKWANYVKTQAVEAISNNSAKTLWFSVFLAVYREGAETILFYQALLFDAKTSTDYSFIFIGLASGLIILIILYYLLKAGALKIPVKQFFYITSYIIFYMVFVFTGKGIGELIEAKVITPSLLPFDFEGILWLGIYPYYESIIPQFMVLILLIMGIFITKQISNKREKI
;
A
#
# COMPACT_ATOMS: atom_id res chain seq x y z
N MET A 1 -13.42 35.59 9.37
CA MET A 1 -12.24 35.83 8.51
C MET A 1 -11.80 34.48 7.96
N ILE A 2 -12.33 34.09 6.80
CA ILE A 2 -11.97 32.85 6.08
C ILE A 2 -11.69 33.31 4.65
N PHE A 3 -10.40 33.34 4.28
CA PHE A 3 -10.00 33.55 2.90
C PHE A 3 -10.07 32.19 2.20
N LEU A 4 -11.13 32.00 1.41
CA LEU A 4 -11.24 30.96 0.39
C LEU A 4 -10.50 31.48 -0.86
N PHE A 5 -9.26 31.04 -1.06
CA PHE A 5 -8.69 31.04 -2.40
C PHE A 5 -9.19 29.80 -3.12
N CYS A 6 -10.23 29.98 -3.95
CA CYS A 6 -10.53 29.01 -5.00
C CYS A 6 -9.35 28.98 -5.97
N SER A 7 -8.56 27.92 -5.92
CA SER A 7 -7.75 27.52 -7.07
C SER A 7 -8.71 27.08 -8.18
N LEU A 8 -8.89 27.92 -9.20
CA LEU A 8 -9.40 27.46 -10.48
C LEU A 8 -8.34 26.53 -11.08
N THR A 9 -8.57 25.22 -10.96
CA THR A 9 -7.89 24.23 -11.79
C THR A 9 -8.48 24.32 -13.19
N LEU A 10 -7.84 25.08 -14.08
CA LEU A 10 -8.04 24.91 -15.52
C LEU A 10 -7.55 23.51 -15.87
N ALA A 11 -8.45 22.62 -16.29
CA ALA A 11 -8.09 21.38 -16.94
C ALA A 11 -7.26 21.73 -18.18
N ARG A 12 -5.96 21.37 -18.17
CA ARG A 12 -5.08 21.54 -19.32
C ARG A 12 -5.37 20.42 -20.30
N ASP A 13 -5.84 20.74 -21.50
CA ASP A 13 -5.85 19.79 -22.61
C ASP A 13 -4.40 19.40 -22.92
N ILE A 14 -4.06 18.13 -22.73
CA ILE A 14 -2.71 17.60 -22.96
C ILE A 14 -2.59 17.27 -24.46
N ASP A 15 -1.64 17.92 -25.13
CA ASP A 15 -1.27 17.60 -26.51
C ASP A 15 -0.27 16.42 -26.50
N TYR A 16 -0.81 15.20 -26.55
CA TYR A 16 0.00 13.96 -26.47
C TYR A 16 1.01 13.82 -27.62
N GLN A 17 0.71 14.37 -28.80
CA GLN A 17 1.65 14.37 -29.93
C GLN A 17 2.84 15.26 -29.62
N LYS A 18 2.57 16.48 -29.14
CA LYS A 18 3.62 17.42 -28.78
C LYS A 18 4.49 16.90 -27.64
N GLU A 19 3.90 16.34 -26.59
CA GLU A 19 4.66 15.77 -25.48
C GLU A 19 5.54 14.58 -25.94
N SER A 20 5.01 13.69 -26.77
CA SER A 20 5.79 12.60 -27.37
C SER A 20 6.98 13.11 -28.20
N GLN A 21 6.78 14.14 -29.03
CA GLN A 21 7.86 14.74 -29.81
C GLN A 21 8.92 15.40 -28.91
N ASN A 22 8.53 16.06 -27.83
CA ASN A 22 9.47 16.64 -26.87
C ASN A 22 10.32 15.56 -26.20
N ILE A 23 9.70 14.46 -25.75
CA ILE A 23 10.42 13.32 -25.16
C ILE A 23 11.45 12.78 -26.15
N LYS A 24 11.04 12.55 -27.40
CA LYS A 24 11.94 12.05 -28.46
C LYS A 24 13.10 13.01 -28.71
N GLN A 25 12.83 14.32 -28.75
CA GLN A 25 13.88 15.31 -28.94
C GLN A 25 14.90 15.27 -27.79
N ILE A 26 14.44 15.25 -26.54
CA ILE A 26 15.30 15.27 -25.36
C ILE A 26 16.13 13.98 -25.26
N LEU A 27 15.54 12.82 -25.57
CA LEU A 27 16.25 11.54 -25.62
C LEU A 27 17.29 11.50 -26.75
N ASN A 28 17.02 12.16 -27.88
CA ASN A 28 18.04 12.32 -28.92
C ASN A 28 19.20 13.22 -28.43
N GLU A 29 18.89 14.31 -27.74
CA GLU A 29 19.90 15.19 -27.12
C GLU A 29 20.73 14.44 -26.06
N SER A 30 20.11 13.60 -25.22
CA SER A 30 20.83 12.78 -24.25
C SER A 30 21.80 11.82 -24.93
N MET A 31 21.40 11.21 -26.04
CA MET A 31 22.26 10.33 -26.82
C MET A 31 23.44 11.08 -27.46
N VAL A 32 23.23 12.30 -27.99
CA VAL A 32 24.31 13.13 -28.53
C VAL A 32 25.31 13.49 -27.43
N LEU A 33 24.84 13.92 -26.27
CA LEU A 33 25.70 14.23 -25.12
C LEU A 33 26.51 13.01 -24.67
N TYR A 34 25.91 11.82 -24.71
CA TYR A 34 26.62 10.59 -24.38
C TYR A 34 27.72 10.27 -25.39
N LYS A 35 27.47 10.48 -26.70
CA LYS A 35 28.48 10.35 -27.77
C LYS A 35 29.66 11.32 -27.56
N ASP A 36 29.40 12.48 -26.99
CA ASP A 36 30.41 13.48 -26.62
C ASP A 36 31.11 13.18 -25.28
N ASN A 37 30.95 11.98 -24.72
CA ASN A 37 31.45 11.55 -23.40
C ASN A 37 30.91 12.38 -22.21
N LYS A 38 29.80 13.11 -22.39
CA LYS A 38 29.15 13.89 -21.34
C LYS A 38 28.07 13.08 -20.64
N ASN A 39 28.49 11.99 -20.00
CA ASN A 39 27.58 10.96 -19.48
C ASN A 39 26.61 11.47 -18.41
N LEU A 40 27.05 12.40 -17.56
CA LEU A 40 26.21 12.98 -16.52
C LEU A 40 25.16 13.95 -17.09
N GLU A 41 25.53 14.71 -18.13
CA GLU A 41 24.59 15.58 -18.86
C GLU A 41 23.58 14.75 -19.66
N ALA A 42 24.01 13.63 -20.25
CA ALA A 42 23.15 12.65 -20.90
C ALA A 42 22.13 12.03 -19.92
N LYS A 43 22.60 11.58 -18.74
CA LYS A 43 21.73 11.10 -17.66
C LYS A 43 20.68 12.14 -17.28
N LYS A 44 21.11 13.39 -17.09
CA LYS A 44 20.21 14.50 -16.75
C LYS A 44 19.16 14.73 -17.84
N LYS A 45 19.53 14.70 -19.12
CA LYS A 45 18.54 14.82 -20.21
C LYS A 45 17.52 13.68 -20.22
N ALA A 46 17.93 12.45 -19.93
CA ALA A 46 16.97 11.35 -19.77
C ALA A 46 16.04 11.54 -18.55
N GLU A 47 16.51 12.17 -17.47
CA GLU A 47 15.68 12.58 -16.33
C GLU A 47 14.68 13.66 -16.74
N ASP A 48 15.13 14.69 -17.46
CA ASP A 48 14.25 15.75 -17.97
C ASP A 48 13.15 15.20 -18.88
N ALA A 49 13.49 14.27 -19.78
CA ALA A 49 12.52 13.61 -20.65
C ALA A 49 11.44 12.86 -19.84
N TYR A 50 11.82 12.28 -18.71
CA TYR A 50 10.90 11.57 -17.83
C TYR A 50 10.00 12.55 -17.04
N PHE A 51 10.59 13.39 -16.19
CA PHE A 51 9.84 14.22 -15.24
C PHE A 51 9.09 15.38 -15.90
N GLN A 52 9.69 16.00 -16.93
CA GLN A 52 9.08 17.19 -17.53
C GLN A 52 7.97 16.84 -18.52
N HIS A 53 8.00 15.63 -19.08
CA HIS A 53 7.11 15.26 -20.19
C HIS A 53 6.40 13.93 -19.96
N PHE A 54 7.13 12.82 -19.75
CA PHE A 54 6.53 11.50 -19.61
C PHE A 54 5.59 11.39 -18.40
N GLU A 55 5.95 11.97 -17.24
CA GLU A 55 5.13 11.98 -16.01
C GLU A 55 3.72 12.57 -16.26
N THR A 56 3.62 13.57 -17.13
CA THR A 56 2.33 14.19 -17.50
C THR A 56 1.44 13.24 -18.31
N MET A 57 2.03 12.29 -19.05
CA MET A 57 1.33 11.30 -19.86
C MET A 57 1.09 9.98 -19.11
N GLU A 58 1.86 9.70 -18.06
CA GLU A 58 1.87 8.45 -17.29
C GLU A 58 0.46 8.00 -16.89
N GLY A 59 -0.30 8.86 -16.20
CA GLY A 59 -1.66 8.55 -15.77
C GLY A 59 -2.64 8.32 -16.93
N SER A 60 -2.38 8.89 -18.12
CA SER A 60 -3.21 8.64 -19.32
C SER A 60 -2.84 7.33 -19.99
N ILE A 61 -1.55 6.99 -20.02
CA ILE A 61 -1.03 5.71 -20.54
C ILE A 61 -1.50 4.55 -19.65
N GLY A 62 -1.39 4.67 -18.33
CA GLY A 62 -1.85 3.64 -17.39
C GLY A 62 -3.34 3.31 -17.55
N ARG A 63 -4.20 4.31 -17.79
CA ARG A 63 -5.65 4.10 -17.96
C ARG A 63 -6.06 3.46 -19.29
N ASN A 64 -5.28 3.67 -20.34
CA ASN A 64 -5.63 3.24 -21.70
C ASN A 64 -4.85 1.99 -22.15
N VAL A 65 -3.62 1.82 -21.67
CA VAL A 65 -2.68 0.78 -22.11
C VAL A 65 -2.01 0.05 -20.93
N GLY A 66 -2.46 0.31 -19.69
CA GLY A 66 -2.18 -0.49 -18.49
C GLY A 66 -0.70 -0.83 -18.28
N ARG A 67 -0.30 -2.03 -18.71
CA ARG A 67 1.06 -2.58 -18.58
C ARG A 67 2.14 -1.74 -19.24
N LYS A 68 1.81 -1.03 -20.32
CA LYS A 68 2.78 -0.31 -21.13
C LYS A 68 3.47 0.83 -20.35
N VAL A 69 2.76 1.45 -19.39
CA VAL A 69 3.33 2.56 -18.59
C VAL A 69 4.53 2.10 -17.75
N ILE A 70 4.40 0.96 -17.09
CA ILE A 70 5.43 0.36 -16.23
C ILE A 70 6.64 -0.07 -17.07
N VAL A 71 6.39 -0.63 -18.26
CA VAL A 71 7.46 -1.00 -19.19
C VAL A 71 8.25 0.24 -19.61
N MET A 72 7.56 1.33 -19.95
CA MET A 72 8.20 2.58 -20.36
C MET A 72 8.96 3.24 -19.20
N GLU A 73 8.39 3.30 -17.99
CA GLU A 73 9.07 3.79 -16.78
C GLU A 73 10.38 3.04 -16.53
N ARG A 74 10.34 1.71 -16.62
CA ARG A 74 11.53 0.87 -16.45
C ARG A 74 12.59 1.18 -17.51
N LYS A 75 12.19 1.42 -18.76
CA LYS A 75 13.12 1.82 -19.82
C LYS A 75 13.80 3.16 -19.51
N PHE A 76 13.08 4.13 -18.93
CA PHE A 76 13.71 5.38 -18.46
C PHE A 76 14.68 5.16 -17.29
N ILE A 77 14.33 4.29 -16.32
CA ILE A 77 15.24 3.91 -15.22
C ILE A 77 16.52 3.27 -15.77
N ASN A 78 16.37 2.27 -16.64
CA ASN A 78 17.49 1.56 -17.25
C ASN A 78 18.38 2.49 -18.09
N LEU A 79 17.78 3.44 -18.81
CA LEU A 79 18.52 4.43 -19.59
C LEU A 79 19.42 5.30 -18.70
N ARG A 80 18.90 5.80 -17.57
CA ARG A 80 19.68 6.58 -16.59
C ARG A 80 20.83 5.76 -16.00
N LYS A 81 20.56 4.49 -15.66
CA LYS A 81 21.59 3.56 -15.17
C LYS A 81 22.68 3.32 -16.22
N MET A 82 22.31 3.06 -17.47
CA MET A 82 23.25 2.84 -18.57
C MET A 82 24.17 4.05 -18.79
N TYR A 83 23.65 5.27 -18.69
CA TYR A 83 24.46 6.47 -18.75
C TYR A 83 25.44 6.60 -17.57
N LYS A 84 25.01 6.25 -16.36
CA LYS A 84 25.87 6.25 -15.15
C LYS A 84 26.99 5.21 -15.26
N ASP A 85 26.65 4.00 -15.69
CA ASP A 85 27.54 2.84 -15.72
C ASP A 85 28.45 2.81 -16.97
N LYS A 86 28.31 3.78 -17.88
CA LYS A 86 29.06 3.90 -19.14
C LYS A 86 28.89 2.65 -20.03
N GLU A 87 27.65 2.18 -20.13
CA GLU A 87 27.28 1.01 -20.93
C GLU A 87 27.53 1.20 -22.44
N ASP A 88 27.54 0.09 -23.18
CA ASP A 88 27.76 0.11 -24.63
C ASP A 88 26.70 0.97 -25.34
N ILE A 89 27.14 1.86 -26.23
CA ILE A 89 26.26 2.78 -26.94
C ILE A 89 25.19 2.07 -27.76
N SER A 90 25.49 0.87 -28.28
CA SER A 90 24.55 0.06 -29.04
C SER A 90 23.34 -0.35 -28.20
N LYS A 91 23.53 -0.58 -26.90
CA LYS A 91 22.44 -0.90 -25.96
C LYS A 91 21.57 0.33 -25.68
N ILE A 92 22.20 1.49 -25.51
CA ILE A 92 21.52 2.76 -25.29
C ILE A 92 20.68 3.14 -26.52
N GLU A 93 21.24 3.02 -27.73
CA GLU A 93 20.54 3.27 -28.99
C GLU A 93 19.34 2.33 -29.17
N ALA A 94 19.50 1.06 -28.82
CA ALA A 94 18.41 0.09 -28.86
C ALA A 94 17.28 0.43 -27.89
N LEU A 95 17.61 0.82 -26.65
CA LEU A 95 16.65 1.20 -25.63
C LEU A 95 15.88 2.47 -26.01
N ILE A 96 16.56 3.49 -26.53
CA ILE A 96 15.93 4.73 -27.01
C ILE A 96 15.02 4.45 -28.21
N SER A 97 15.47 3.63 -29.17
CA SER A 97 14.64 3.22 -30.31
C SER A 97 13.39 2.47 -29.85
N SER A 98 13.50 1.63 -28.82
CA SER A 98 12.38 0.94 -28.18
C SER A 98 11.40 1.92 -27.53
N LEU A 99 11.90 2.92 -26.79
CA LEU A 99 11.09 4.01 -26.22
C LEU A 99 10.36 4.83 -27.29
N TYR A 100 11.01 5.13 -28.43
CA TYR A 100 10.39 5.88 -29.52
C TYR A 100 9.21 5.13 -30.12
N PHE A 101 9.38 3.83 -30.34
CA PHE A 101 8.32 2.98 -30.84
C PHE A 101 7.15 2.90 -29.86
N ASP A 102 7.43 2.71 -28.57
CA ASP A 102 6.38 2.68 -27.55
C ASP A 102 5.59 3.99 -27.52
N LEU A 103 6.26 5.14 -27.63
CA LEU A 103 5.62 6.45 -27.72
C LEU A 103 4.71 6.57 -28.96
N ASP A 104 5.16 6.08 -30.12
CA ASP A 104 4.35 6.10 -31.35
C ASP A 104 3.14 5.18 -31.28
N GLU A 105 3.22 4.10 -30.50
CA GLU A 105 2.11 3.18 -30.30
C GLU A 105 1.06 3.74 -29.33
N VAL A 106 1.49 4.34 -28.21
CA VAL A 106 0.56 4.80 -27.18
C VAL A 106 -0.17 6.08 -27.58
N VAL A 107 0.48 7.03 -28.25
CA VAL A 107 -0.10 8.36 -28.53
C VAL A 107 -1.42 8.29 -29.29
N PRO A 108 -1.56 7.54 -30.40
CA PRO A 108 -2.85 7.41 -31.10
C PRO A 108 -3.95 6.77 -30.25
N ILE A 109 -3.58 5.96 -29.26
CA ILE A 109 -4.51 5.33 -28.32
C ILE A 109 -4.96 6.36 -27.29
N LEU A 110 -4.08 7.23 -26.81
CA LEU A 110 -4.42 8.30 -25.85
C LEU A 110 -5.35 9.35 -26.47
N GLU A 111 -5.15 9.69 -27.75
CA GLU A 111 -6.01 10.62 -28.48
C GLU A 111 -7.43 10.10 -28.69
N LYS A 112 -7.61 8.77 -28.78
CA LYS A 112 -8.90 8.11 -29.03
C LYS A 112 -9.51 7.45 -27.80
N GLY A 113 -8.72 7.34 -26.73
CA GLY A 113 -9.05 6.58 -25.53
C GLY A 113 -9.86 7.40 -24.51
N PHE A 114 -9.93 6.89 -23.29
CA PHE A 114 -10.64 7.55 -22.20
C PHE A 114 -9.91 8.84 -21.82
N GLN A 115 -10.57 9.96 -22.11
CA GLN A 115 -10.13 11.31 -21.72
C GLN A 115 -11.03 11.84 -20.61
N LEU A 116 -10.44 12.40 -19.55
CA LEU A 116 -11.21 13.15 -18.56
C LEU A 116 -11.57 14.50 -19.15
N LYS A 117 -12.82 14.66 -19.60
CA LYS A 117 -13.40 15.97 -19.85
C LYS A 117 -14.19 16.37 -18.62
N ALA A 118 -13.77 17.45 -17.96
CA ALA A 118 -14.60 18.08 -16.95
C ALA A 118 -15.77 18.78 -17.67
N GLU A 119 -16.95 18.16 -17.69
CA GLU A 119 -18.17 18.84 -18.10
C GLU A 119 -18.80 19.53 -16.88
N ALA A 120 -19.10 20.83 -17.02
CA ALA A 120 -19.88 21.56 -16.03
C ALA A 120 -21.31 21.02 -16.04
N SER A 121 -21.82 20.61 -14.87
CA SER A 121 -23.08 19.88 -14.73
C SER A 121 -24.36 20.72 -14.85
N ASP A 122 -24.28 22.01 -15.20
CA ASP A 122 -25.46 22.89 -15.31
C ASP A 122 -25.60 23.50 -16.71
N ILE A 123 -26.41 22.87 -17.56
CA ILE A 123 -26.78 23.32 -18.91
C ILE A 123 -27.93 24.37 -18.92
N ASN A 124 -28.22 25.02 -17.80
CA ASN A 124 -29.20 26.11 -17.75
C ASN A 124 -28.68 27.36 -17.02
N TYR A 125 -27.41 27.69 -17.30
CA TYR A 125 -26.74 28.84 -16.72
C TYR A 125 -26.95 30.09 -17.60
N ASP A 126 -27.91 30.94 -17.23
CA ASP A 126 -27.96 32.31 -17.76
C ASP A 126 -26.79 33.11 -17.16
N LYS A 127 -25.68 33.12 -17.91
CA LYS A 127 -24.44 33.78 -17.54
C LYS A 127 -24.63 35.26 -17.22
N LYS A 128 -25.59 35.95 -17.86
CA LYS A 128 -25.90 37.36 -17.55
C LYS A 128 -26.66 37.50 -16.25
N ALA A 129 -27.61 36.61 -15.98
CA ALA A 129 -28.32 36.60 -14.70
C ALA A 129 -27.35 36.28 -13.55
N ALA A 130 -26.43 35.33 -13.73
CA ALA A 130 -25.43 34.96 -12.75
C ALA A 130 -24.36 36.05 -12.53
N GLU A 131 -23.89 36.71 -13.59
CA GLU A 131 -23.01 37.87 -13.49
C GLU A 131 -23.72 39.05 -12.82
N SER A 132 -25.01 39.28 -13.10
CA SER A 132 -25.78 40.32 -12.42
C SER A 132 -26.06 39.98 -10.96
N SER A 133 -26.26 38.70 -10.64
CA SER A 133 -26.41 38.20 -9.27
C SER A 133 -25.10 38.25 -8.51
N SER A 134 -23.96 37.98 -9.15
CA SER A 134 -22.65 38.07 -8.52
C SER A 134 -22.27 39.54 -8.27
N LEU A 135 -22.54 40.44 -9.22
CA LEU A 135 -22.36 41.89 -9.04
C LEU A 135 -23.30 42.45 -7.96
N LYS A 136 -24.55 41.98 -7.90
CA LYS A 136 -25.50 42.36 -6.85
C LYS A 136 -25.06 41.80 -5.50
N ALA A 137 -24.64 40.55 -5.44
CA ALA A 137 -24.08 39.92 -4.24
C ALA A 137 -22.74 40.53 -3.81
N GLU A 138 -21.97 41.10 -4.74
CA GLU A 138 -20.71 41.80 -4.46
C GLU A 138 -20.98 43.22 -3.94
N LYS A 139 -21.97 43.92 -4.51
CA LYS A 139 -22.48 45.18 -3.93
C LYS A 139 -23.12 44.96 -2.56
N GLU A 140 -23.87 43.88 -2.36
CA GLU A 140 -24.44 43.51 -1.06
C GLU A 140 -23.34 43.10 -0.08
N ARG A 141 -22.29 42.40 -0.51
CA ARG A 141 -21.11 42.08 0.32
C ARG A 141 -20.30 43.32 0.66
N GLN A 142 -20.15 44.28 -0.25
CA GLN A 142 -19.50 45.56 0.01
C GLN A 142 -20.34 46.42 0.96
N ALA A 143 -21.66 46.49 0.77
CA ALA A 143 -22.57 47.15 1.69
C ALA A 143 -22.59 46.47 3.07
N GLN A 144 -22.49 45.13 3.13
CA GLN A 144 -22.33 44.38 4.37
C GLN A 144 -20.95 44.61 5.00
N ALA A 145 -19.88 44.75 4.23
CA ALA A 145 -18.55 45.08 4.74
C ALA A 145 -18.48 46.52 5.25
N GLU A 146 -19.15 47.47 4.58
CA GLU A 146 -19.33 48.85 5.05
C GLU A 146 -20.21 48.90 6.29
N ALA A 147 -21.30 48.14 6.35
CA ALA A 147 -22.11 47.98 7.55
C ALA A 147 -21.34 47.28 8.68
N MET A 148 -20.41 46.37 8.36
CA MET A 148 -19.55 45.70 9.33
C MET A 148 -18.45 46.64 9.85
N PHE A 149 -17.89 47.51 9.00
CA PHE A 149 -17.00 48.60 9.40
C PHE A 149 -17.75 49.67 10.22
N ALA A 150 -18.99 49.98 9.88
CA ALA A 150 -19.88 50.83 10.68
C ALA A 150 -20.20 50.17 12.03
N SER A 151 -20.37 48.84 12.07
CA SER A 151 -20.57 48.10 13.32
C SER A 151 -19.32 48.06 14.23
N LEU A 152 -18.13 48.02 13.63
CA LEU A 152 -16.83 48.17 14.31
C LEU A 152 -16.58 49.59 14.84
N LEU A 153 -17.28 50.59 14.28
CA LEU A 153 -17.31 51.98 14.74
C LEU A 153 -18.51 52.28 15.68
N GLY A 154 -19.27 51.26 16.07
CA GLY A 154 -20.32 51.36 17.09
C GLY A 154 -21.72 51.59 16.55
N GLU A 155 -22.20 50.71 15.67
CA GLU A 155 -23.64 50.58 15.39
C GLU A 155 -24.08 49.11 15.29
N ASP A 156 -25.26 48.84 15.82
CA ASP A 156 -25.67 47.56 16.36
C ASP A 156 -26.51 46.73 15.35
N ILE A 157 -26.67 45.42 15.64
CA ILE A 157 -27.81 44.54 15.28
C ILE A 157 -27.72 43.49 14.12
N LYS A 158 -27.63 42.22 14.59
CA LYS A 158 -28.40 40.97 14.30
C LYS A 158 -28.58 40.39 12.87
N GLY A 159 -28.28 39.07 12.78
CA GLY A 159 -29.33 38.04 12.61
C GLY A 159 -29.24 37.05 11.43
N GLN A 160 -29.09 35.75 11.80
CA GLN A 160 -29.67 34.51 11.18
C GLN A 160 -29.31 34.13 9.72
N ALA A 161 -29.36 32.88 9.23
CA ALA A 161 -29.29 31.49 9.70
C ALA A 161 -29.90 30.61 8.57
N SER A 162 -29.18 29.56 8.16
CA SER A 162 -29.68 28.20 7.87
C SER A 162 -30.31 27.76 6.52
N SER A 163 -29.83 26.56 6.10
CA SER A 163 -30.52 25.38 5.52
C SER A 163 -30.58 25.31 3.97
N ASN A 164 -30.33 24.19 3.24
CA ASN A 164 -30.60 22.77 3.46
C ASN A 164 -29.98 21.86 2.37
N LEU A 165 -29.85 20.55 2.67
CA LEU A 165 -29.55 19.38 1.80
C LEU A 165 -30.76 19.04 0.87
N THR A 166 -30.70 18.23 -0.21
CA THR A 166 -30.38 16.78 -0.29
C THR A 166 -30.57 16.22 -1.73
N GLN A 167 -29.95 15.05 -2.04
CA GLN A 167 -30.27 14.00 -3.06
C GLN A 167 -29.84 14.23 -4.53
N ASN A 168 -29.39 13.24 -5.34
CA ASN A 168 -29.40 11.78 -5.27
C ASN A 168 -28.40 11.14 -6.28
N SER A 169 -28.08 9.86 -6.04
CA SER A 169 -27.14 8.98 -6.74
C SER A 169 -27.78 8.16 -7.88
N THR A 170 -27.06 7.94 -8.98
CA THR A 170 -27.02 6.70 -9.81
C THR A 170 -25.89 6.86 -10.83
N THR A 171 -24.87 6.01 -10.95
CA THR A 171 -24.81 4.92 -11.94
C THR A 171 -23.56 4.08 -11.64
N GLN A 172 -23.74 2.88 -11.08
CA GLN A 172 -22.75 1.81 -11.00
C GLN A 172 -23.27 0.69 -11.88
N GLU A 173 -22.67 0.48 -13.05
CA GLU A 173 -22.76 -0.75 -13.85
C GLU A 173 -21.98 -0.51 -15.15
N GLN A 174 -20.64 -0.59 -15.10
CA GLN A 174 -19.78 -0.77 -16.29
C GLN A 174 -18.29 -0.97 -15.99
N ASN A 175 -17.82 -0.83 -14.74
CA ASN A 175 -16.38 -0.97 -14.40
C ASN A 175 -15.88 -2.42 -14.21
N ILE A 176 -16.74 -3.44 -14.31
CA ILE A 176 -16.42 -4.82 -13.89
C ILE A 176 -15.44 -5.53 -14.84
N GLN A 177 -15.15 -5.00 -16.02
CA GLN A 177 -14.33 -5.71 -17.02
C GLN A 177 -12.95 -5.10 -17.26
N LYS A 178 -12.62 -3.96 -16.63
CA LYS A 178 -11.30 -3.32 -16.73
C LYS A 178 -10.34 -3.69 -15.60
N ASP A 179 -10.84 -4.28 -14.51
CA ASP A 179 -10.06 -4.70 -13.33
C ASP A 179 -9.14 -5.92 -13.59
N GLU A 180 -9.48 -6.79 -14.54
CA GLU A 180 -8.79 -8.08 -14.76
C GLU A 180 -7.37 -7.95 -15.34
N THR A 181 -7.02 -6.83 -15.99
CA THR A 181 -5.73 -6.70 -16.71
C THR A 181 -4.66 -5.92 -15.95
N LEU A 182 -5.05 -5.14 -14.93
CA LEU A 182 -4.13 -4.36 -14.10
C LEU A 182 -3.57 -5.16 -12.90
N LEU A 183 -4.36 -6.11 -12.39
CA LEU A 183 -4.04 -6.99 -11.26
C LEU A 183 -2.76 -7.82 -11.44
N ALA A 184 -2.39 -8.15 -12.68
CA ALA A 184 -1.22 -8.96 -12.98
C ALA A 184 0.12 -8.19 -12.97
N LEU A 185 0.11 -6.87 -12.72
CA LEU A 185 1.32 -6.04 -12.76
C LEU A 185 1.98 -5.81 -11.40
N GLN A 186 1.23 -5.87 -10.30
CA GLN A 186 1.70 -5.55 -8.95
C GLN A 186 2.04 -6.76 -8.06
N GLU A 187 1.76 -7.99 -8.52
CA GLU A 187 2.31 -9.22 -7.89
C GLU A 187 3.85 -9.33 -8.01
N ALA A 188 4.49 -8.35 -8.64
CA ALA A 188 5.92 -8.25 -8.82
C ALA A 188 6.60 -7.36 -7.78
N SER A 189 6.39 -7.63 -6.50
CA SER A 189 7.30 -7.13 -5.48
C SER A 189 8.66 -7.82 -5.66
N ALA A 190 9.58 -7.13 -6.35
CA ALA A 190 10.98 -7.44 -6.58
C ALA A 190 11.25 -8.90 -6.98
N MET A 191 11.11 -9.16 -8.28
CA MET A 191 11.82 -10.27 -8.92
C MET A 191 13.25 -10.32 -8.39
N ASP A 192 13.70 -11.51 -8.00
CA ASP A 192 15.04 -11.70 -7.43
C ASP A 192 16.11 -11.05 -8.32
N ALA A 193 17.14 -10.44 -7.72
CA ALA A 193 18.14 -9.68 -8.45
C ALA A 193 18.82 -10.48 -9.59
N ARG A 194 18.94 -11.80 -9.46
CA ARG A 194 19.47 -12.68 -10.52
C ARG A 194 18.50 -12.79 -11.69
N LEU A 195 17.21 -12.98 -11.38
CA LEU A 195 16.15 -13.08 -12.37
C LEU A 195 15.93 -11.73 -13.06
N GLN A 196 16.02 -10.63 -12.32
CA GLN A 196 15.96 -9.28 -12.86
C GLN A 196 17.14 -9.02 -13.79
N PHE A 197 18.38 -9.34 -13.38
CA PHE A 197 19.56 -9.22 -14.23
C PHE A 197 19.43 -10.06 -15.51
N LEU A 198 18.94 -11.30 -15.40
CA LEU A 198 18.69 -12.15 -16.56
C LEU A 198 17.64 -11.54 -17.50
N MET A 199 16.54 -11.03 -16.94
CA MET A 199 15.47 -10.41 -17.71
C MET A 199 15.96 -9.14 -18.43
N ASP A 200 16.70 -8.27 -17.74
CA ASP A 200 17.28 -7.07 -18.33
C ASP A 200 18.29 -7.41 -19.44
N SER A 201 19.14 -8.43 -19.23
CA SER A 201 20.08 -8.92 -20.25
C SER A 201 19.34 -9.42 -21.50
N MET A 202 18.31 -10.26 -21.30
CA MET A 202 17.51 -10.80 -22.40
C MET A 202 16.77 -9.70 -23.17
N ILE A 203 16.06 -8.81 -22.47
CA ILE A 203 15.30 -7.72 -23.09
C ILE A 203 16.25 -6.79 -23.85
N SER A 204 17.41 -6.46 -23.26
CA SER A 204 18.42 -5.63 -23.93
C SER A 204 18.91 -6.26 -25.24
N LYS A 205 19.16 -7.58 -25.29
CA LYS A 205 19.53 -8.27 -26.53
C LYS A 205 18.41 -8.29 -27.56
N LEU A 206 17.16 -8.45 -27.10
CA LEU A 206 15.98 -8.43 -27.99
C LEU A 206 15.72 -7.05 -28.57
N ASP A 207 15.84 -5.98 -27.78
CA ASP A 207 15.76 -4.60 -28.26
C ASP A 207 16.87 -4.30 -29.28
N GLN A 208 18.10 -4.76 -29.03
CA GLN A 208 19.20 -4.66 -29.99
C GLN A 208 18.91 -5.46 -31.27
N ALA A 209 18.23 -6.61 -31.16
CA ALA A 209 17.84 -7.40 -32.32
C ALA A 209 16.77 -6.69 -33.16
N ALA A 210 15.79 -6.04 -32.52
CA ALA A 210 14.82 -5.20 -33.21
C ALA A 210 15.50 -4.04 -33.92
N LEU A 211 16.43 -3.34 -33.26
CA LEU A 211 17.20 -2.26 -33.88
C LEU A 211 18.03 -2.76 -35.07
N ALA A 212 18.74 -3.89 -34.93
CA ALA A 212 19.50 -4.49 -36.02
C ALA A 212 18.60 -4.88 -37.20
N PHE A 213 17.41 -5.42 -36.92
CA PHE A 213 16.40 -5.74 -37.92
C PHE A 213 15.93 -4.49 -38.68
N VAL A 214 15.62 -3.40 -37.98
CA VAL A 214 15.24 -2.10 -38.58
C VAL A 214 16.36 -1.56 -39.47
N ASN A 215 17.61 -1.73 -39.03
CA ASN A 215 18.81 -1.37 -39.80
C ASN A 215 19.15 -2.36 -40.94
N LYS A 216 18.27 -3.35 -41.21
CA LYS A 216 18.43 -4.40 -42.24
C LYS A 216 19.62 -5.34 -42.00
N ASP A 217 20.20 -5.35 -40.80
CA ASP A 217 21.22 -6.29 -40.38
C ASP A 217 20.57 -7.55 -39.79
N TYR A 218 19.99 -8.36 -40.68
CA TYR A 218 19.23 -9.55 -40.30
C TYR A 218 20.08 -10.63 -39.65
N GLN A 219 21.39 -10.69 -39.93
CA GLN A 219 22.27 -11.68 -39.30
C GLN A 219 22.53 -11.29 -37.85
N LYS A 220 22.93 -10.03 -37.59
CA LYS A 220 23.10 -9.54 -36.22
C LYS A 220 21.82 -9.66 -35.40
N ALA A 221 20.65 -9.38 -35.99
CA ALA A 221 19.37 -9.57 -35.32
C ALA A 221 19.15 -11.04 -34.89
N LYS A 222 19.45 -12.00 -35.76
CA LYS A 222 19.34 -13.43 -35.44
C LYS A 222 20.34 -13.86 -34.37
N ASP A 223 21.59 -13.39 -34.47
CA ASP A 223 22.64 -13.73 -33.51
C ASP A 223 22.31 -13.24 -32.10
N LEU A 224 21.73 -12.04 -31.98
CA LEU A 224 21.27 -11.49 -30.71
C LEU A 224 20.10 -12.28 -30.11
N ILE A 225 19.13 -12.69 -30.92
CA ILE A 225 18.01 -13.55 -30.46
C ILE A 225 18.52 -14.93 -30.05
N GLN A 226 19.50 -15.48 -30.78
CA GLN A 226 20.15 -16.73 -30.42
C GLN A 226 20.94 -16.59 -29.12
N SER A 227 21.68 -15.51 -28.92
CA SER A 227 22.38 -15.25 -27.66
C SER A 227 21.40 -15.14 -26.49
N ALA A 228 20.28 -14.40 -26.63
CA ALA A 228 19.24 -14.34 -25.59
C ALA A 228 18.67 -15.74 -25.27
N LEU A 229 18.40 -16.56 -26.29
CA LEU A 229 17.88 -17.92 -26.11
C LEU A 229 18.93 -18.83 -25.45
N PHE A 230 20.12 -18.96 -26.01
CA PHE A 230 21.07 -19.98 -25.57
C PHE A 230 21.89 -19.53 -24.36
N GLU A 231 22.38 -18.29 -24.34
CA GLU A 231 23.26 -17.81 -23.28
C GLU A 231 22.48 -17.38 -22.03
N ASP A 232 21.44 -16.56 -22.17
CA ASP A 232 20.74 -16.02 -21.00
C ASP A 232 19.62 -16.94 -20.52
N TYR A 233 18.90 -17.63 -21.40
CA TYR A 233 17.76 -18.46 -21.00
C TYR A 233 18.13 -19.93 -20.75
N ARG A 234 18.88 -20.56 -21.66
CA ARG A 234 19.21 -22.00 -21.53
C ARG A 234 20.43 -22.25 -20.63
N ASN A 235 21.53 -21.54 -20.87
CA ASN A 235 22.77 -21.77 -20.13
C ASN A 235 22.68 -21.32 -18.67
N SER A 236 21.83 -20.33 -18.36
CA SER A 236 21.55 -19.91 -16.97
C SER A 236 20.76 -20.94 -16.15
N LYS A 237 20.25 -22.00 -16.79
CA LYS A 237 19.34 -23.00 -16.20
C LYS A 237 17.97 -22.47 -15.79
N VAL A 238 17.63 -21.23 -16.11
CA VAL A 238 16.29 -20.69 -15.82
C VAL A 238 15.20 -21.48 -16.57
N GLU A 239 15.50 -22.04 -17.76
CA GLU A 239 14.56 -22.94 -18.49
C GLU A 239 14.09 -24.14 -17.64
N VAL A 240 14.95 -24.67 -16.77
CA VAL A 240 14.64 -25.82 -15.91
C VAL A 240 13.68 -25.42 -14.80
N LEU A 241 13.91 -24.26 -14.20
CA LEU A 241 13.04 -23.71 -13.16
C LEU A 241 11.69 -23.31 -13.74
N VAL A 242 11.68 -22.63 -14.89
CA VAL A 242 10.45 -22.26 -15.59
C VAL A 242 9.66 -23.52 -15.96
N ALA A 243 10.28 -24.54 -16.54
CA ALA A 243 9.59 -25.78 -16.87
C ALA A 243 8.99 -26.51 -15.66
N ARG A 244 9.58 -26.35 -14.47
CA ARG A 244 9.16 -27.04 -13.24
C ARG A 244 8.09 -26.30 -12.45
N TYR A 245 8.20 -24.97 -12.33
CA TYR A 245 7.39 -24.19 -11.38
C TYR A 245 6.31 -23.32 -12.03
N THR A 246 6.25 -23.26 -13.37
CA THR A 246 5.26 -22.43 -14.08
C THR A 246 4.17 -23.27 -14.75
N LYS A 247 3.17 -22.61 -15.34
CA LYS A 247 2.07 -23.27 -16.09
C LYS A 247 2.65 -24.20 -17.17
N ALA A 248 2.05 -25.39 -17.31
CA ALA A 248 2.53 -26.41 -18.22
C ALA A 248 2.78 -25.87 -19.64
N GLY A 249 4.04 -25.97 -20.10
CA GLY A 249 4.46 -25.54 -21.43
C GLY A 249 4.84 -24.06 -21.57
N MET A 250 4.91 -23.27 -20.50
CA MET A 250 5.37 -21.87 -20.56
C MET A 250 6.81 -21.75 -21.09
N ASP A 251 7.72 -22.60 -20.61
CA ASP A 251 9.08 -22.72 -21.17
C ASP A 251 9.04 -22.95 -22.69
N LYS A 252 8.27 -23.96 -23.13
CA LYS A 252 8.12 -24.29 -24.55
C LYS A 252 7.57 -23.11 -25.35
N LYS A 253 6.65 -22.32 -24.80
CA LYS A 253 6.12 -21.11 -25.44
C LYS A 253 7.21 -20.06 -25.64
N ILE A 254 7.99 -19.74 -24.61
CA ILE A 254 9.10 -18.78 -24.66
C ILE A 254 10.10 -19.18 -25.75
N GLN A 255 10.58 -20.44 -25.70
CA GLN A 255 11.52 -20.94 -26.71
C GLN A 255 10.94 -20.94 -28.13
N THR A 256 9.65 -21.27 -28.28
CA THR A 256 8.99 -21.31 -29.58
C THR A 256 8.84 -19.90 -30.17
N LYS A 257 8.51 -18.89 -29.37
CA LYS A 257 8.42 -17.50 -29.82
C LYS A 257 9.78 -16.98 -30.28
N LEU A 258 10.84 -17.16 -29.48
CA LEU A 258 12.21 -16.78 -29.86
C LEU A 258 12.65 -17.42 -31.19
N ARG A 259 12.41 -18.73 -31.37
CA ARG A 259 12.70 -19.43 -32.64
C ARG A 259 11.81 -18.97 -33.79
N THR A 260 10.57 -18.58 -33.51
CA THR A 260 9.62 -18.09 -34.52
C THR A 260 10.09 -16.76 -35.10
N ILE A 261 10.62 -15.85 -34.28
CA ILE A 261 11.21 -14.59 -34.76
C ILE A 261 12.34 -14.90 -35.75
N ILE A 262 13.30 -15.77 -35.38
CA ILE A 262 14.41 -16.18 -36.26
C ILE A 262 13.89 -16.73 -37.60
N ARG A 263 12.86 -17.59 -37.56
CA ARG A 263 12.24 -18.15 -38.77
C ARG A 263 11.55 -17.08 -39.62
N LYS A 264 10.80 -16.17 -39.01
CA LYS A 264 10.10 -15.09 -39.72
C LYS A 264 11.09 -14.11 -40.37
N ILE A 265 12.23 -13.84 -39.73
CA ILE A 265 13.36 -13.10 -40.31
C ILE A 265 13.89 -13.82 -41.56
N ASN A 266 14.16 -15.14 -41.47
CA ASN A 266 14.67 -15.90 -42.62
C ASN A 266 13.69 -15.93 -43.82
N ASN A 267 12.38 -15.94 -43.54
CA ASN A 267 11.36 -15.98 -44.57
C ASN A 267 10.97 -14.59 -45.10
N ASN A 268 11.57 -13.50 -44.58
CA ASN A 268 11.24 -12.12 -44.93
C ASN A 268 9.74 -11.78 -44.76
N THR A 269 9.12 -12.32 -43.70
CA THR A 269 7.68 -12.19 -43.41
C THR A 269 7.39 -11.30 -42.20
N LEU A 270 8.40 -10.57 -41.73
CA LEU A 270 8.36 -9.77 -40.51
C LEU A 270 8.52 -8.29 -40.88
N ASP A 271 7.79 -7.40 -40.22
CA ASP A 271 8.00 -5.95 -40.25
C ASP A 271 8.43 -5.44 -38.87
N GLU A 272 8.77 -4.15 -38.75
CA GLU A 272 9.23 -3.56 -37.48
C GLU A 272 8.20 -3.72 -36.36
N LYS A 273 6.92 -3.54 -36.67
CA LYS A 273 5.86 -3.71 -35.69
C LYS A 273 5.79 -5.17 -35.21
N ALA A 274 5.76 -6.13 -36.13
CA ALA A 274 5.65 -7.54 -35.80
C ALA A 274 6.83 -8.07 -34.98
N ILE A 275 8.06 -7.60 -35.20
CA ILE A 275 9.20 -8.01 -34.37
C ILE A 275 9.09 -7.43 -32.95
N ARG A 276 8.66 -6.17 -32.81
CA ARG A 276 8.52 -5.51 -31.50
C ARG A 276 7.33 -6.05 -30.72
N ASP A 277 6.23 -6.37 -31.37
CA ASP A 277 5.08 -7.05 -30.77
C ASP A 277 5.49 -8.43 -30.23
N GLU A 278 6.24 -9.22 -31.01
CA GLU A 278 6.73 -10.53 -30.55
C GLU A 278 7.73 -10.41 -29.39
N ILE A 279 8.56 -9.36 -29.37
CA ILE A 279 9.47 -9.08 -28.24
C ILE A 279 8.67 -8.68 -27.00
N SER A 280 7.64 -7.84 -27.15
CA SER A 280 6.74 -7.47 -26.05
C SER A 280 6.06 -8.71 -25.45
N ASP A 281 5.53 -9.59 -26.30
CA ASP A 281 4.94 -10.86 -25.87
C ASP A 281 5.94 -11.76 -25.12
N ILE A 282 7.21 -11.80 -25.58
CA ILE A 282 8.26 -12.56 -24.91
C ILE A 282 8.60 -11.94 -23.55
N SER A 283 8.69 -10.62 -23.48
CA SER A 283 8.91 -9.88 -22.22
C SER A 283 7.83 -10.20 -21.20
N ASP A 284 6.55 -10.20 -21.62
CA ASP A 284 5.42 -10.54 -20.77
C ASP A 284 5.48 -12.00 -20.29
N LEU A 285 5.79 -12.94 -21.18
CA LEU A 285 5.95 -14.35 -20.81
C LEU A 285 7.12 -14.59 -19.86
N LEU A 286 8.25 -13.91 -20.05
CA LEU A 286 9.41 -14.00 -19.17
C LEU A 286 9.09 -13.44 -17.79
N TYR A 287 8.41 -12.30 -17.74
CA TYR A 287 7.96 -11.68 -16.52
C TYR A 287 7.03 -12.61 -15.72
N GLU A 288 5.97 -13.11 -16.36
CA GLU A 288 5.04 -14.07 -15.76
C GLU A 288 5.76 -15.35 -15.28
N ALA A 289 6.69 -15.85 -16.08
CA ALA A 289 7.45 -17.04 -15.74
C ALA A 289 8.36 -16.84 -14.52
N PHE A 290 9.09 -15.72 -14.48
CA PHE A 290 10.09 -15.45 -13.45
C PHE A 290 9.44 -15.08 -12.12
N LEU A 291 8.26 -14.45 -12.14
CA LEU A 291 7.49 -14.20 -10.91
C LEU A 291 7.01 -15.47 -10.22
N ALA A 292 6.71 -16.51 -10.99
CA ALA A 292 6.25 -17.78 -10.46
C ALA A 292 7.38 -18.67 -9.90
N LEU A 293 8.65 -18.23 -9.97
CA LEU A 293 9.78 -19.05 -9.50
C LEU A 293 10.00 -18.91 -7.98
N PRO A 294 10.10 -20.02 -7.23
CA PRO A 294 10.37 -20.00 -5.80
C PRO A 294 11.81 -19.53 -5.51
N LYS A 295 11.97 -18.66 -4.51
CA LYS A 295 13.26 -18.01 -4.18
C LYS A 295 14.34 -19.00 -3.75
N GLU A 296 13.93 -20.10 -3.12
CA GLU A 296 14.81 -21.14 -2.57
C GLU A 296 15.56 -21.91 -3.67
N GLU A 297 14.99 -21.97 -4.88
CA GLU A 297 15.53 -22.73 -6.02
C GLU A 297 16.44 -21.87 -6.91
N LEU A 298 16.49 -20.55 -6.70
CA LEU A 298 17.28 -19.61 -7.51
C LEU A 298 18.79 -19.73 -7.29
N ALA A 299 19.21 -20.43 -6.23
CA ALA A 299 20.60 -20.81 -6.01
C ALA A 299 21.15 -21.73 -7.11
N LEU A 300 20.27 -22.40 -7.87
CA LEU A 300 20.64 -23.30 -8.97
C LEU A 300 20.95 -22.56 -10.29
N LEU A 301 20.67 -21.25 -10.36
CA LEU A 301 20.89 -20.46 -11.56
C LEU A 301 22.39 -20.22 -11.81
N GLN A 302 22.81 -20.39 -13.06
CA GLN A 302 24.19 -20.18 -13.52
C GLN A 302 24.28 -18.89 -14.34
N VAL A 303 24.11 -17.74 -13.68
CA VAL A 303 24.05 -16.44 -14.37
C VAL A 303 25.47 -15.92 -14.65
N LYS A 304 25.88 -16.00 -15.92
CA LYS A 304 27.21 -15.51 -16.36
C LYS A 304 27.26 -13.98 -16.27
N GLY A 305 28.29 -13.45 -15.62
CA GLY A 305 28.47 -11.99 -15.43
C GLY A 305 27.69 -11.41 -14.24
N PHE A 306 26.98 -12.24 -13.47
CA PHE A 306 26.38 -11.86 -12.20
C PHE A 306 27.39 -12.12 -11.07
N ASP A 307 27.82 -11.07 -10.39
CA ASP A 307 28.72 -11.17 -9.24
C ASP A 307 27.94 -11.12 -7.93
N GLU A 308 27.83 -12.27 -7.28
CA GLU A 308 27.15 -12.45 -5.99
C GLU A 308 27.86 -11.69 -4.85
N SER A 309 29.17 -11.41 -4.99
CA SER A 309 29.99 -10.69 -4.01
C SER A 309 29.77 -9.18 -4.01
N VAL A 310 29.13 -8.63 -5.06
CA VAL A 310 28.73 -7.22 -5.12
C VAL A 310 27.45 -6.96 -4.30
N MET A 311 26.74 -8.01 -3.85
CA MET A 311 25.46 -7.86 -3.14
C MET A 311 25.36 -8.62 -1.80
N SER A 312 26.33 -9.47 -1.42
CA SER A 312 26.31 -10.22 -0.15
C SER A 312 27.03 -9.50 1.01
N THR A 313 26.59 -8.28 1.26
CA THR A 313 26.44 -7.64 2.58
C THR A 313 25.98 -6.23 2.22
N LYS A 314 24.67 -6.02 2.08
CA LYS A 314 24.13 -4.67 2.01
C LYS A 314 24.46 -4.00 3.34
N ASN A 315 25.62 -3.36 3.39
CA ASN A 315 26.03 -2.54 4.50
C ASN A 315 25.20 -1.27 4.39
N TYR A 316 23.99 -1.31 4.94
CA TYR A 316 23.07 -0.18 4.95
C TYR A 316 23.67 1.03 5.68
N THR A 317 24.68 0.81 6.54
CA THR A 317 25.51 1.90 7.09
C THR A 317 26.26 2.65 6.00
N LYS A 318 26.82 1.96 5.01
CA LYS A 318 27.47 2.60 3.85
C LYS A 318 26.46 3.36 2.97
N VAL A 319 25.26 2.82 2.78
CA VAL A 319 24.17 3.49 2.05
C VAL A 319 23.75 4.78 2.78
N TYR A 320 23.62 4.72 4.11
CA TYR A 320 23.37 5.90 4.94
C TYR A 320 24.49 6.95 4.79
N ASP A 321 25.76 6.54 4.83
CA ASP A 321 26.89 7.44 4.64
C ASP A 321 26.86 8.11 3.26
N ASP A 322 26.53 7.36 2.20
CA ASP A 322 26.39 7.87 0.83
C ASP A 322 25.24 8.90 0.72
N ILE A 323 24.09 8.63 1.35
CA ILE A 323 22.96 9.57 1.45
C ILE A 323 23.40 10.85 2.16
N LYS A 324 24.08 10.73 3.31
CA LYS A 324 24.54 11.86 4.11
C LYS A 324 25.54 12.74 3.35
N ILE A 325 26.47 12.13 2.61
CA ILE A 325 27.42 12.86 1.76
C ILE A 325 26.67 13.62 0.66
N ALA A 326 25.70 12.98 0.01
CA ALA A 326 24.95 13.59 -1.07
C ALA A 326 24.07 14.77 -0.59
N LEU A 327 23.40 14.63 0.56
CA LEU A 327 22.63 15.72 1.19
C LEU A 327 23.53 16.90 1.57
N ASN A 328 24.72 16.64 2.10
CA ASN A 328 25.70 17.69 2.41
C ASN A 328 26.20 18.42 1.16
N ASN A 329 26.40 17.72 0.05
CA ASN A 329 26.79 18.34 -1.22
C ASN A 329 25.70 19.26 -1.77
N ILE A 330 24.42 18.88 -1.60
CA ILE A 330 23.29 19.74 -1.96
C ILE A 330 23.31 21.01 -1.10
N LEU A 331 23.47 20.86 0.22
CA LEU A 331 23.59 21.97 1.15
C LEU A 331 24.74 22.92 0.81
N GLN A 332 25.94 22.42 0.53
CA GLN A 332 27.08 23.29 0.24
C GLN A 332 26.82 24.19 -0.97
N ASN A 333 26.22 23.63 -2.03
CA ASN A 333 25.94 24.31 -3.28
C ASN A 333 24.58 25.05 -3.30
N TYR A 334 23.84 25.04 -2.20
CA TYR A 334 22.52 25.67 -2.12
C TYR A 334 22.61 27.19 -1.88
N ASP A 335 21.99 27.94 -2.79
CA ASP A 335 21.92 29.39 -2.86
C ASP A 335 20.48 29.94 -3.05
N GLY A 336 19.44 29.07 -2.99
CA GLY A 336 18.03 29.42 -3.18
C GLY A 336 17.33 28.45 -4.15
N PHE A 337 16.24 28.89 -4.82
CA PHE A 337 15.58 28.05 -5.83
C PHE A 337 16.57 27.62 -6.93
N ASN A 338 16.84 26.32 -6.99
CA ASN A 338 17.75 25.74 -7.95
C ASN A 338 17.23 24.35 -8.38
N LEU A 339 16.90 24.23 -9.67
CA LEU A 339 16.47 22.96 -10.27
C LEU A 339 17.52 21.85 -10.04
N ASN A 340 18.82 22.18 -10.08
CA ASN A 340 19.88 21.21 -9.83
C ASN A 340 19.86 20.65 -8.40
N SER A 341 19.42 21.43 -7.41
CA SER A 341 19.30 20.98 -6.02
C SER A 341 18.08 20.06 -5.83
N ILE A 342 17.00 20.32 -6.58
CA ILE A 342 15.82 19.43 -6.64
C ILE A 342 16.22 18.10 -7.30
N ASP A 343 16.84 18.16 -8.47
CA ASP A 343 17.32 16.99 -9.22
C ASP A 343 18.29 16.17 -8.37
N ALA A 344 19.23 16.84 -7.67
CA ALA A 344 20.18 16.17 -6.80
C ALA A 344 19.49 15.48 -5.62
N LEU A 345 18.53 16.12 -4.95
CA LEU A 345 17.79 15.52 -3.83
C LEU A 345 16.95 14.31 -4.29
N GLN A 346 16.32 14.43 -5.46
CA GLN A 346 15.55 13.34 -6.05
C GLN A 346 16.44 12.17 -6.46
N ASN A 347 17.66 12.45 -6.94
CA ASN A 347 18.67 11.42 -7.20
C ASN A 347 19.14 10.72 -5.92
N VAL A 348 19.22 11.40 -4.77
CA VAL A 348 19.52 10.74 -3.49
C VAL A 348 18.42 9.73 -3.14
N TYR A 349 17.16 10.10 -3.35
CA TYR A 349 16.03 9.21 -3.12
C TYR A 349 16.06 8.00 -4.08
N LEU A 350 16.10 8.24 -5.40
CA LEU A 350 15.97 7.17 -6.40
C LEU A 350 17.24 6.31 -6.53
N ASP A 351 18.42 6.92 -6.61
CA ASP A 351 19.67 6.22 -6.97
C ASP A 351 20.42 5.64 -5.77
N ILE A 352 20.11 6.09 -4.54
CA ILE A 352 20.79 5.66 -3.32
C ILE A 352 19.81 4.99 -2.36
N PHE A 353 18.71 5.66 -2.00
CA PHE A 353 17.77 5.14 -1.00
C PHE A 353 16.86 4.02 -1.55
N GLU A 354 16.22 4.23 -2.70
CA GLU A 354 15.34 3.26 -3.36
C GLU A 354 16.14 2.17 -4.06
N ALA A 355 17.11 2.53 -4.91
CA ALA A 355 17.93 1.56 -5.66
C ALA A 355 18.75 0.61 -4.77
N SER A 356 19.13 1.03 -3.55
CA SER A 356 19.79 0.12 -2.60
C SER A 356 18.83 -0.91 -1.99
N GLY A 357 17.52 -0.77 -2.19
CA GLY A 357 16.47 -1.56 -1.55
C GLY A 357 16.29 -1.27 -0.06
N MET A 358 16.88 -0.19 0.45
CA MET A 358 16.72 0.25 1.83
C MET A 358 15.27 0.73 2.08
N GLU A 359 14.70 1.50 1.16
CA GLU A 359 13.29 1.96 1.19
C GLU A 359 12.30 0.79 1.35
N SER A 360 12.35 -0.19 0.45
CA SER A 360 11.54 -1.42 0.53
C SER A 360 11.77 -2.20 1.84
N LYS A 361 13.01 -2.28 2.33
CA LYS A 361 13.33 -3.01 3.57
C LYS A 361 12.81 -2.29 4.81
N ILE A 362 12.88 -0.96 4.85
CA ILE A 362 12.26 -0.13 5.89
C ILE A 362 10.75 -0.28 5.83
N GLY A 363 10.14 -0.16 4.65
CA GLY A 363 8.69 -0.32 4.49
C GLY A 363 8.18 -1.67 4.95
N ALA A 364 8.92 -2.74 4.67
CA ALA A 364 8.56 -4.09 5.07
C ALA A 364 8.72 -4.39 6.58
N ILE A 365 9.22 -3.43 7.37
CA ILE A 365 9.44 -3.55 8.84
C ILE A 365 8.66 -2.47 9.58
N ASP A 366 8.64 -1.26 9.03
CA ASP A 366 8.04 -0.07 9.61
C ASP A 366 7.58 0.85 8.46
N SER A 367 6.41 0.55 7.87
CA SER A 367 5.78 1.37 6.82
C SER A 367 5.66 2.84 7.25
N ALA A 368 5.36 3.09 8.53
CA ALA A 368 5.25 4.44 9.06
C ALA A 368 6.59 5.19 9.04
N LEU A 369 7.70 4.51 9.34
CA LEU A 369 9.04 5.08 9.22
C LEU A 369 9.42 5.33 7.76
N LYS A 370 9.08 4.40 6.85
CA LYS A 370 9.27 4.58 5.40
C LYS A 370 8.58 5.87 4.93
N LEU A 371 7.31 6.04 5.26
CA LEU A 371 6.54 7.23 4.89
C LEU A 371 7.08 8.50 5.53
N LYS A 372 7.57 8.43 6.78
CA LYS A 372 8.22 9.57 7.41
C LYS A 372 9.45 9.96 6.59
N ILE A 373 10.30 9.01 6.20
CA ILE A 373 11.48 9.28 5.37
C ILE A 373 11.09 9.88 4.01
N GLU A 374 10.09 9.31 3.31
CA GLU A 374 9.57 9.84 2.04
C GLU A 374 8.98 11.25 2.17
N SER A 375 8.30 11.53 3.27
CA SER A 375 7.75 12.86 3.57
C SER A 375 8.86 13.90 3.75
N TYR A 376 10.01 13.53 4.32
CA TYR A 376 11.15 14.45 4.48
C TYR A 376 11.91 14.68 3.17
N PHE A 377 11.99 13.68 2.28
CA PHE A 377 12.46 13.89 0.91
C PHE A 377 11.54 14.89 0.18
N SER A 378 10.23 14.70 0.28
CA SER A 378 9.21 15.59 -0.32
C SER A 378 9.23 17.00 0.29
N LYS A 379 9.36 17.11 1.61
CA LYS A 379 9.52 18.39 2.34
C LYS A 379 10.79 19.12 1.90
N GLY A 380 11.90 18.40 1.71
CA GLY A 380 13.13 18.97 1.18
C GLY A 380 12.96 19.58 -0.21
N ILE A 381 12.26 18.89 -1.12
CA ILE A 381 11.92 19.42 -2.45
C ILE A 381 11.05 20.68 -2.33
N ALA A 382 10.04 20.67 -1.47
CA ALA A 382 9.16 21.81 -1.24
C ALA A 382 9.91 23.03 -0.69
N LEU A 383 10.84 22.83 0.25
CA LEU A 383 11.69 23.89 0.81
C LEU A 383 12.59 24.52 -0.25
N ILE A 384 13.20 23.70 -1.13
CA ILE A 384 14.00 24.20 -2.26
C ILE A 384 13.12 25.01 -3.22
N LYS A 385 11.91 24.52 -3.53
CA LYS A 385 10.94 25.22 -4.39
C LYS A 385 10.52 26.58 -3.81
N ALA A 386 10.37 26.65 -2.48
CA ALA A 386 10.01 27.85 -1.76
C ALA A 386 11.17 28.84 -1.55
N SER A 387 12.40 28.52 -1.99
CA SER A 387 13.61 29.28 -1.67
C SER A 387 13.81 29.47 -0.17
N ALA A 388 13.49 28.44 0.62
CA ALA A 388 13.66 28.44 2.08
C ALA A 388 15.13 28.68 2.47
N SER A 389 15.37 29.12 3.71
CA SER A 389 16.73 29.42 4.17
C SER A 389 17.61 28.17 4.19
N LYS A 390 18.92 28.38 4.11
CA LYS A 390 19.89 27.29 4.16
C LYS A 390 19.85 26.56 5.50
N GLU A 391 19.54 27.27 6.60
CA GLU A 391 19.34 26.62 7.91
C GLU A 391 18.11 25.71 7.93
N GLU A 392 16.99 26.14 7.33
CA GLU A 392 15.73 25.37 7.32
C GLU A 392 15.87 24.10 6.47
N LEU A 393 16.53 24.20 5.32
CA LEU A 393 16.85 23.03 4.49
C LEU A 393 17.84 22.08 5.20
N LYS A 394 18.82 22.64 5.92
CA LYS A 394 19.76 21.86 6.73
C LYS A 394 19.05 21.05 7.81
N GLN A 395 18.13 21.69 8.52
CA GLN A 395 17.36 21.02 9.57
C GLN A 395 16.55 19.85 9.00
N ASN A 396 15.91 20.02 7.84
CA ASN A 396 15.20 18.93 7.17
C ASN A 396 16.14 17.75 6.80
N PHE A 397 17.34 18.03 6.30
CA PHE A 397 18.31 16.99 5.93
C PHE A 397 18.95 16.28 7.13
N ASP A 398 19.20 17.00 8.22
CA ASP A 398 19.70 16.41 9.46
C ASP A 398 18.68 15.44 10.06
N GLU A 399 17.39 15.83 10.09
CA GLU A 399 16.28 14.97 10.54
C GLU A 399 16.07 13.76 9.62
N LEU A 400 16.13 13.95 8.30
CA LEU A 400 16.08 12.87 7.32
C LEU A 400 17.22 11.86 7.57
N GLY A 401 18.44 12.34 7.78
CA GLY A 401 19.60 11.52 8.11
C GLY A 401 19.39 10.74 9.41
N ALA A 402 18.92 11.39 10.47
CA ALA A 402 18.65 10.74 11.75
C ALA A 402 17.58 9.65 11.65
N LEU A 403 16.53 9.86 10.84
CA LEU A 403 15.50 8.83 10.61
C LEU A 403 16.06 7.60 9.89
N ILE A 404 16.92 7.80 8.90
CA ILE A 404 17.59 6.71 8.17
C ILE A 404 18.58 5.99 9.08
N GLU A 405 19.36 6.72 9.89
CA GLU A 405 20.29 6.13 10.86
C GLU A 405 19.57 5.27 11.90
N ASN A 406 18.49 5.78 12.51
CA ASN A 406 17.66 5.02 13.45
C ASN A 406 16.96 3.80 12.80
N SER A 407 16.79 3.82 11.48
CA SER A 407 16.24 2.67 10.76
C SER A 407 17.25 1.52 10.64
N LEU A 408 18.56 1.79 10.72
CA LEU A 408 19.60 0.77 10.58
C LEU A 408 19.48 -0.32 11.66
N ASP A 409 19.21 0.07 12.90
CA ASP A 409 19.01 -0.85 14.03
C ASP A 409 17.75 -1.71 13.84
N LYS A 410 16.66 -1.13 13.32
CA LYS A 410 15.39 -1.82 13.06
C LYS A 410 15.45 -2.77 11.86
N ILE A 411 16.19 -2.39 10.82
CA ILE A 411 16.40 -3.22 9.63
C ILE A 411 17.32 -4.42 9.94
N GLN A 412 18.17 -4.30 10.97
CA GLN A 412 19.07 -5.35 11.41
C GLN A 412 18.44 -6.34 12.40
N GLU A 413 17.38 -6.01 13.12
CA GLU A 413 16.73 -6.93 14.08
C GLU A 413 15.20 -6.91 14.08
N SER A 414 14.57 -8.01 13.67
CA SER A 414 13.29 -8.46 14.26
C SER A 414 13.63 -9.58 15.23
N SER A 415 13.70 -9.29 16.53
CA SER A 415 14.09 -10.31 17.52
C SER A 415 12.98 -11.36 17.67
N PRO A 416 13.27 -12.68 17.56
CA PRO A 416 12.28 -13.75 17.73
C PRO A 416 11.48 -13.70 19.05
N MET A 417 12.05 -13.07 20.08
CA MET A 417 11.38 -12.86 21.38
C MET A 417 10.14 -11.96 21.28
N SER A 418 10.16 -10.96 20.39
CA SER A 418 9.02 -10.05 20.20
C SER A 418 7.80 -10.76 19.61
N LEU A 419 8.01 -11.59 18.59
CA LEU A 419 6.98 -12.42 17.96
C LEU A 419 6.35 -13.40 18.95
N PHE A 420 7.16 -13.97 19.85
CA PHE A 420 6.65 -14.81 20.93
C PHE A 420 5.71 -14.05 21.88
N ILE A 421 6.10 -12.84 22.32
CA ILE A 421 5.28 -12.03 23.22
C ILE A 421 3.95 -11.64 22.56
N TRP A 422 3.97 -11.28 21.28
CA TRP A 422 2.76 -10.93 20.53
C TRP A 422 1.85 -12.14 20.32
N ALA A 423 2.39 -13.29 19.88
CA ALA A 423 1.63 -14.52 19.76
C ALA A 423 0.97 -14.89 21.10
N LEU A 424 1.74 -14.91 22.17
CA LEU A 424 1.24 -15.19 23.52
C LEU A 424 0.13 -14.22 23.95
N GLY A 425 0.30 -12.93 23.69
CA GLY A 425 -0.69 -11.90 24.01
C GLY A 425 -2.02 -12.09 23.28
N ILE A 426 -1.97 -12.41 21.98
CA ILE A 426 -3.17 -12.63 21.16
C ILE A 426 -4.00 -13.80 21.71
N ILE A 427 -3.40 -14.99 21.86
CA ILE A 427 -4.15 -16.18 22.29
C ILE A 427 -4.69 -16.03 23.71
N LEU A 428 -3.94 -15.38 24.62
CA LEU A 428 -4.41 -15.16 25.98
C LEU A 428 -5.57 -14.19 26.05
N ARG A 429 -5.59 -13.16 25.20
CA ARG A 429 -6.69 -12.18 25.14
C ARG A 429 -7.96 -12.83 24.61
N GLU A 430 -7.92 -13.29 23.36
CA GLU A 430 -9.11 -13.79 22.66
C GLU A 430 -9.59 -15.12 23.25
N GLY A 431 -8.63 -15.98 23.63
CA GLY A 431 -8.95 -17.25 24.27
C GLY A 431 -9.56 -17.10 25.65
N LEU A 432 -9.23 -16.04 26.42
CA LEU A 432 -9.83 -15.79 27.72
C LEU A 432 -11.28 -15.32 27.60
N GLU A 433 -11.62 -14.53 26.58
CA GLU A 433 -13.01 -14.10 26.33
C GLU A 433 -13.91 -15.29 26.01
N ALA A 434 -13.48 -16.17 25.10
CA ALA A 434 -14.16 -17.42 24.82
C ALA A 434 -14.25 -18.32 26.08
N LEU A 435 -13.17 -18.40 26.84
CA LEU A 435 -13.09 -19.20 28.05
C LEU A 435 -14.10 -18.76 29.11
N ILE A 436 -14.27 -17.44 29.34
CA ILE A 436 -15.21 -16.91 30.34
C ILE A 436 -16.64 -17.33 30.01
N ILE A 437 -17.06 -17.26 28.74
CA ILE A 437 -18.40 -17.66 28.30
C ILE A 437 -18.60 -19.16 28.51
N VAL A 438 -17.63 -19.97 28.08
CA VAL A 438 -17.68 -21.44 28.20
C VAL A 438 -17.73 -21.84 29.67
N VAL A 439 -16.87 -21.28 30.52
CA VAL A 439 -16.84 -21.57 31.96
C VAL A 439 -18.14 -21.12 32.63
N ALA A 440 -18.72 -19.98 32.28
CA ALA A 440 -19.99 -19.53 32.85
C ALA A 440 -21.12 -20.53 32.54
N ILE A 441 -21.22 -20.99 31.30
CA ILE A 441 -22.23 -21.96 30.87
C ILE A 441 -21.98 -23.34 31.50
N VAL A 442 -20.74 -23.83 31.48
CA VAL A 442 -20.35 -25.10 32.10
C VAL A 442 -20.64 -25.08 33.60
N SER A 443 -20.25 -24.00 34.30
CA SER A 443 -20.47 -23.85 35.75
C SER A 443 -21.96 -23.83 36.07
N TYR A 444 -22.77 -23.12 35.27
CA TYR A 444 -24.23 -23.10 35.40
C TYR A 444 -24.85 -24.49 35.18
N LEU A 445 -24.43 -25.25 34.15
CA LEU A 445 -24.93 -26.60 33.89
C LEU A 445 -24.54 -27.61 34.96
N VAL A 446 -23.34 -27.47 35.53
CA VAL A 446 -22.87 -28.30 36.64
C VAL A 446 -23.65 -27.99 37.94
N GLN A 447 -23.86 -26.71 38.25
CA GLN A 447 -24.61 -26.27 39.44
C GLN A 447 -26.11 -26.60 39.35
N SER A 448 -26.70 -26.56 38.15
CA SER A 448 -28.11 -26.90 37.91
C SER A 448 -28.38 -28.41 37.77
N GLY A 449 -27.37 -29.27 37.97
CA GLY A 449 -27.52 -30.72 37.87
C GLY A 449 -27.66 -31.28 36.44
N ASN A 450 -27.64 -30.42 35.42
CA ASN A 450 -27.82 -30.78 34.00
C ASN A 450 -26.53 -31.22 33.30
N LYS A 451 -25.70 -32.03 33.97
CA LYS A 451 -24.39 -32.48 33.43
C LYS A 451 -24.49 -33.18 32.07
N LYS A 452 -25.60 -33.85 31.76
CA LYS A 452 -25.84 -34.50 30.44
C LYS A 452 -25.78 -33.51 29.26
N ARG A 453 -26.08 -32.23 29.48
CA ARG A 453 -26.04 -31.19 28.43
C ARG A 453 -24.64 -30.61 28.19
N LEU A 454 -23.62 -30.99 28.97
CA LEU A 454 -22.24 -30.55 28.74
C LEU A 454 -21.68 -31.02 27.39
N SER A 455 -22.14 -32.18 26.89
CA SER A 455 -21.76 -32.68 25.57
C SER A 455 -22.15 -31.70 24.45
N ILE A 456 -23.29 -31.02 24.59
CA ILE A 456 -23.75 -29.99 23.63
C ILE A 456 -22.80 -28.80 23.62
N VAL A 457 -22.35 -28.36 24.81
CA VAL A 457 -21.42 -27.24 24.95
C VAL A 457 -20.06 -27.57 24.35
N TYR A 458 -19.51 -28.76 24.63
CA TYR A 458 -18.24 -29.18 24.06
C TYR A 458 -18.33 -29.41 22.54
N SER A 459 -19.45 -29.94 22.05
CA SER A 459 -19.71 -30.04 20.62
C SER A 459 -19.71 -28.66 19.95
N ALA A 460 -20.43 -27.69 20.53
CA ALA A 460 -20.46 -26.31 20.02
C ALA A 460 -19.07 -25.65 20.04
N LEU A 461 -18.28 -25.89 21.09
CA LEU A 461 -16.91 -25.40 21.21
C LEU A 461 -16.01 -25.96 20.08
N TRP A 462 -16.00 -27.28 19.88
CA TRP A 462 -15.19 -27.89 18.83
C TRP A 462 -15.64 -27.47 17.43
N SER A 463 -16.95 -27.39 17.18
CA SER A 463 -17.49 -26.90 15.92
C SER A 463 -17.14 -25.43 15.67
N GLY A 464 -17.18 -24.59 16.71
CA GLY A 464 -16.80 -23.18 16.63
C GLY A 464 -15.34 -23.02 16.21
N VAL A 465 -14.41 -23.66 16.93
CA VAL A 465 -12.97 -23.64 16.62
C VAL A 465 -12.71 -24.13 15.19
N PHE A 466 -13.28 -25.28 14.82
CA PHE A 466 -13.10 -25.84 13.49
C PHE A 466 -13.58 -24.88 12.39
N LEU A 467 -14.78 -24.31 12.54
CA LEU A 467 -15.32 -23.42 11.53
C LEU A 467 -14.59 -22.07 11.47
N SER A 468 -14.00 -21.61 12.58
CA SER A 468 -13.10 -20.45 12.57
C SER A 468 -11.88 -20.69 11.69
N PHE A 469 -11.24 -21.86 11.78
CA PHE A 469 -10.14 -22.25 10.89
C PHE A 469 -10.58 -22.33 9.43
N VAL A 470 -11.75 -22.94 9.16
CA VAL A 470 -12.30 -23.00 7.80
C VAL A 470 -12.55 -21.60 7.26
N THR A 471 -13.20 -20.73 8.03
CA THR A 471 -13.50 -19.35 7.61
C THR A 471 -12.22 -18.57 7.35
N ALA A 472 -11.25 -18.64 8.25
CA ALA A 472 -9.97 -17.96 8.07
C ALA A 472 -9.18 -18.52 6.88
N PHE A 473 -9.24 -19.82 6.62
CA PHE A 473 -8.64 -20.41 5.41
C PHE A 473 -9.34 -19.93 4.14
N PHE A 474 -10.67 -19.88 4.10
CA PHE A 474 -11.43 -19.35 2.96
C PHE A 474 -11.17 -17.86 2.73
N ILE A 475 -11.09 -17.08 3.81
CA ILE A 475 -10.67 -15.68 3.79
C ILE A 475 -9.24 -15.60 3.24
N SER A 476 -8.29 -16.31 3.82
CA SER A 476 -6.90 -16.32 3.34
C SER A 476 -6.81 -16.74 1.87
N TRP A 477 -7.59 -17.72 1.43
CA TRP A 477 -7.65 -18.15 0.03
C TRP A 477 -8.22 -17.06 -0.89
N ILE A 478 -9.32 -16.39 -0.51
CA ILE A 478 -9.92 -15.34 -1.34
C ILE A 478 -9.07 -14.06 -1.36
N PHE A 479 -8.39 -13.74 -0.25
CA PHE A 479 -7.50 -12.58 -0.14
C PHE A 479 -6.10 -12.86 -0.74
N LYS A 480 -5.68 -14.12 -0.86
CA LYS A 480 -4.44 -14.51 -1.56
C LYS A 480 -4.54 -14.34 -3.08
N GLU A 481 -5.76 -14.26 -3.63
CA GLU A 481 -6.02 -13.99 -5.05
C GLU A 481 -6.25 -12.49 -5.36
N GLN A 482 -6.16 -11.59 -4.36
CA GLN A 482 -6.54 -10.16 -4.45
C GLN A 482 -5.46 -9.26 -3.82
N ALA A 483 -4.34 -8.97 -4.51
CA ALA A 483 -3.16 -8.38 -3.83
C ALA A 483 -2.39 -7.23 -4.53
N GLY A 484 -2.88 -6.64 -5.63
CA GLY A 484 -2.05 -5.74 -6.45
C GLY A 484 -2.06 -4.26 -6.08
N GLN A 485 -3.09 -3.53 -6.52
CA GLN A 485 -3.17 -2.05 -6.38
C GLN A 485 -3.96 -1.63 -5.16
N SER A 486 -4.88 -2.50 -4.79
CA SER A 486 -5.76 -2.30 -3.68
C SER A 486 -5.10 -2.77 -2.40
N ARG A 487 -3.79 -2.98 -2.29
CA ARG A 487 -3.21 -3.46 -1.03
C ARG A 487 -3.28 -2.38 0.04
N GLU A 488 -2.74 -1.19 -0.21
CA GLU A 488 -2.85 -0.05 0.70
C GLU A 488 -4.32 0.40 0.83
N PHE A 489 -5.10 0.35 -0.26
CA PHE A 489 -6.53 0.68 -0.23
C PHE A 489 -7.37 -0.33 0.55
N LEU A 490 -7.13 -1.63 0.38
CA LEU A 490 -7.80 -2.72 1.11
C LEU A 490 -7.26 -2.80 2.53
N GLU A 491 -5.98 -2.59 2.79
CA GLU A 491 -5.42 -2.51 4.14
C GLU A 491 -6.05 -1.31 4.86
N GLY A 492 -6.15 -0.15 4.22
CA GLY A 492 -6.89 1.01 4.70
C GLY A 492 -8.37 0.72 4.96
N ILE A 493 -9.10 0.17 3.98
CA ILE A 493 -10.53 -0.16 4.12
C ILE A 493 -10.76 -1.24 5.17
N THR A 494 -10.01 -2.33 5.14
CA THR A 494 -10.15 -3.43 6.09
C THR A 494 -9.82 -2.97 7.50
N MET A 495 -8.83 -2.09 7.67
CA MET A 495 -8.52 -1.46 8.94
C MET A 495 -9.66 -0.54 9.40
N LEU A 496 -10.28 0.24 8.51
CA LEU A 496 -11.46 1.06 8.85
C LEU A 496 -12.73 0.25 9.14
N VAL A 497 -12.93 -0.88 8.45
CA VAL A 497 -14.00 -1.83 8.75
C VAL A 497 -13.74 -2.48 10.11
N ALA A 498 -12.49 -2.84 10.42
CA ALA A 498 -12.10 -3.34 11.73
C ALA A 498 -12.31 -2.29 12.83
N VAL A 499 -12.04 -1.00 12.57
CA VAL A 499 -12.36 0.11 13.48
C VAL A 499 -13.85 0.14 13.83
N ALA A 500 -14.75 0.02 12.84
CA ALA A 500 -16.20 -0.01 13.09
C ALA A 500 -16.61 -1.22 13.94
N LEU A 501 -16.05 -2.40 13.65
CA LEU A 501 -16.30 -3.62 14.41
C LEU A 501 -15.78 -3.53 15.85
N LEU A 502 -14.53 -3.10 16.04
CA LEU A 502 -13.91 -2.89 17.35
C LEU A 502 -14.64 -1.83 18.16
N PHE A 503 -15.12 -0.76 17.53
CA PHE A 503 -15.95 0.25 18.19
C PHE A 503 -17.24 -0.37 18.74
N TYR A 504 -17.95 -1.18 17.92
CA TYR A 504 -19.14 -1.89 18.35
C TYR A 504 -18.86 -2.88 19.50
N VAL A 505 -17.83 -3.72 19.36
CA VAL A 505 -17.45 -4.74 20.36
C VAL A 505 -17.00 -4.09 21.66
N GLY A 506 -16.17 -3.04 21.60
CA GLY A 506 -15.70 -2.31 22.77
C GLY A 506 -16.87 -1.73 23.59
N PHE A 507 -17.87 -1.15 22.94
CA PHE A 507 -19.07 -0.65 23.62
C PHE A 507 -20.00 -1.76 24.12
N TRP A 508 -20.14 -2.85 23.37
CA TRP A 508 -20.87 -4.02 23.82
C TRP A 508 -20.27 -4.56 25.13
N LEU A 509 -18.95 -4.68 25.17
CA LEU A 509 -18.20 -5.19 26.29
C LEU A 509 -18.23 -4.23 27.49
N LEU A 510 -18.08 -2.93 27.26
CA LEU A 510 -18.24 -1.88 28.28
C LEU A 510 -19.65 -1.85 28.89
N SER A 511 -20.68 -1.99 28.07
CA SER A 511 -22.09 -2.04 28.50
C SER A 511 -22.38 -3.29 29.35
N ASN A 512 -21.78 -4.42 29.00
CA ASN A 512 -21.90 -5.66 29.75
C ASN A 512 -21.08 -5.66 31.07
N ALA A 513 -19.96 -4.93 31.14
CA ALA A 513 -19.18 -4.74 32.37
C ALA A 513 -19.98 -4.08 33.51
N GLN A 514 -20.93 -3.22 33.14
CA GLN A 514 -21.73 -2.42 34.06
C GLN A 514 -22.99 -3.16 34.56
N ASN A 515 -23.49 -4.12 33.79
CA ASN A 515 -24.67 -4.89 34.17
C ASN A 515 -24.34 -5.92 35.26
N LYS A 516 -24.68 -5.61 36.53
CA LYS A 516 -24.86 -6.61 37.60
C LYS A 516 -25.84 -7.73 37.22
N LYS A 517 -26.61 -7.53 36.13
CA LYS A 517 -27.49 -8.50 35.52
C LYS A 517 -26.85 -9.45 34.52
N TRP A 518 -25.58 -9.41 34.09
CA TRP A 518 -25.10 -10.46 33.14
C TRP A 518 -25.25 -11.87 33.73
N ALA A 519 -24.90 -12.04 35.02
CA ALA A 519 -25.18 -13.28 35.76
C ALA A 519 -26.68 -13.59 35.85
N ASN A 520 -27.57 -12.59 35.96
CA ASN A 520 -29.02 -12.76 35.99
C ASN A 520 -29.68 -12.84 34.61
N TYR A 521 -29.07 -12.34 33.53
CA TYR A 521 -29.54 -12.35 32.15
C TYR A 521 -29.13 -13.65 31.51
N VAL A 522 -27.91 -14.14 31.76
CA VAL A 522 -27.55 -15.54 31.52
C VAL A 522 -28.46 -16.44 32.34
N LYS A 523 -28.76 -16.14 33.61
CA LYS A 523 -29.72 -16.93 34.39
C LYS A 523 -31.15 -16.85 33.83
N THR A 524 -31.65 -15.71 33.37
CA THR A 524 -33.04 -15.55 32.90
C THR A 524 -33.22 -16.01 31.45
N GLN A 525 -32.35 -15.63 30.51
CA GLN A 525 -32.38 -16.14 29.13
C GLN A 525 -31.93 -17.59 29.03
N ALA A 526 -30.97 -18.06 29.84
CA ALA A 526 -30.71 -19.50 29.89
C ALA A 526 -31.87 -20.23 30.56
N VAL A 527 -32.50 -19.72 31.62
CA VAL A 527 -33.69 -20.37 32.23
C VAL A 527 -34.91 -20.35 31.29
N GLU A 528 -35.13 -19.29 30.50
CA GLU A 528 -36.21 -19.19 29.50
C GLU A 528 -35.92 -20.00 28.22
N ALA A 529 -34.66 -20.10 27.78
CA ALA A 529 -34.28 -21.01 26.70
C ALA A 529 -34.27 -22.49 27.15
N ILE A 530 -34.06 -22.74 28.45
CA ILE A 530 -34.07 -24.07 29.07
C ILE A 530 -35.49 -24.52 29.39
N SER A 531 -36.43 -23.61 29.72
CA SER A 531 -37.86 -23.95 29.88
C SER A 531 -38.49 -24.40 28.55
N ASN A 532 -37.95 -23.97 27.41
CA ASN A 532 -38.39 -24.36 26.06
C ASN A 532 -37.63 -25.55 25.41
N ASN A 533 -36.84 -26.31 26.17
CA ASN A 533 -36.18 -27.55 25.68
C ASN A 533 -35.27 -27.37 24.44
N SER A 534 -34.72 -26.18 24.19
CA SER A 534 -33.93 -25.94 22.98
C SER A 534 -32.44 -26.22 23.18
N ALA A 535 -32.05 -27.50 23.08
CA ALA A 535 -30.65 -27.91 22.94
C ALA A 535 -29.93 -27.13 21.81
N LYS A 536 -30.69 -26.73 20.77
CA LYS A 536 -30.20 -25.93 19.64
C LYS A 536 -29.80 -24.52 20.04
N THR A 537 -30.58 -23.83 20.88
CA THR A 537 -30.27 -22.46 21.32
C THR A 537 -29.01 -22.43 22.18
N LEU A 538 -28.86 -23.39 23.09
CA LEU A 538 -27.65 -23.54 23.89
C LEU A 538 -26.43 -23.80 23.00
N TRP A 539 -26.56 -24.71 22.02
CA TRP A 539 -25.50 -25.01 21.07
C TRP A 539 -25.09 -23.78 20.27
N PHE A 540 -26.04 -23.08 19.64
CA PHE A 540 -25.78 -21.89 18.83
C PHE A 540 -25.16 -20.74 19.64
N SER A 541 -25.58 -20.56 20.90
CA SER A 541 -25.04 -19.49 21.76
C SER A 541 -23.56 -19.71 22.07
N VAL A 542 -23.17 -20.95 22.41
CA VAL A 542 -21.77 -21.31 22.65
C VAL A 542 -20.98 -21.27 21.34
N PHE A 543 -21.56 -21.83 20.27
CA PHE A 543 -20.94 -21.90 18.96
C PHE A 543 -20.61 -20.50 18.42
N LEU A 544 -21.58 -19.58 18.38
CA LEU A 544 -21.38 -18.22 17.85
C LEU A 544 -20.35 -17.44 18.68
N ALA A 545 -20.37 -17.61 20.00
CA ALA A 545 -19.39 -16.99 20.88
C ALA A 545 -17.97 -17.49 20.56
N VAL A 546 -17.75 -18.80 20.55
CA VAL A 546 -16.43 -19.40 20.28
C VAL A 546 -15.99 -19.16 18.83
N TYR A 547 -16.91 -19.22 17.88
CA TYR A 547 -16.64 -18.99 16.46
C TYR A 547 -16.14 -17.56 16.21
N ARG A 548 -16.77 -16.55 16.84
CA ARG A 548 -16.37 -15.16 16.73
C ARG A 548 -14.95 -14.95 17.26
N GLU A 549 -14.70 -15.32 18.52
CA GLU A 549 -13.37 -15.15 19.13
C GLU A 549 -12.30 -15.97 18.38
N GLY A 550 -12.65 -17.18 17.93
CA GLY A 550 -11.77 -18.04 17.15
C GLY A 550 -11.44 -17.45 15.77
N ALA A 551 -12.40 -16.82 15.09
CA ALA A 551 -12.17 -16.18 13.79
C ALA A 551 -11.23 -14.98 13.94
N GLU A 552 -11.48 -14.12 14.94
CA GLU A 552 -10.62 -12.96 15.25
C GLU A 552 -9.19 -13.40 15.62
N THR A 553 -9.06 -14.42 16.49
CA THR A 553 -7.75 -14.99 16.87
C THR A 553 -6.94 -15.40 15.64
N ILE A 554 -7.56 -16.14 14.71
CA ILE A 554 -6.84 -16.67 13.55
C ILE A 554 -6.44 -15.55 12.60
N LEU A 555 -7.28 -14.53 12.42
CA LEU A 555 -6.92 -13.35 11.61
C LEU A 555 -5.72 -12.59 12.20
N PHE A 556 -5.67 -12.40 13.52
CA PHE A 556 -4.50 -11.77 14.16
C PHE A 556 -3.24 -12.63 14.05
N TYR A 557 -3.36 -13.95 14.18
CA TYR A 557 -2.25 -14.87 13.96
C TYR A 557 -1.79 -14.90 12.49
N GLN A 558 -2.72 -14.76 11.54
CA GLN A 558 -2.38 -14.69 10.13
C GLN A 558 -1.54 -13.45 9.82
N ALA A 559 -1.88 -12.29 10.39
CA ALA A 559 -1.05 -11.09 10.28
C ALA A 559 0.36 -11.32 10.86
N LEU A 560 0.46 -11.94 12.04
CA LEU A 560 1.74 -12.25 12.67
C LEU A 560 2.60 -13.26 11.88
N LEU A 561 1.95 -14.22 11.21
CA LEU A 561 2.62 -15.20 10.35
C LEU A 561 3.11 -14.59 9.03
N PHE A 562 2.47 -13.53 8.51
CA PHE A 562 2.97 -12.80 7.35
C PHE A 562 4.26 -12.03 7.64
N ASP A 563 4.43 -11.55 8.87
CA ASP A 563 5.65 -10.83 9.30
C ASP A 563 6.84 -11.77 9.53
N ALA A 564 6.59 -13.08 9.73
CA ALA A 564 7.62 -14.08 9.95
C ALA A 564 8.35 -14.47 8.65
N LYS A 565 9.66 -14.24 8.59
CA LYS A 565 10.48 -14.44 7.37
C LYS A 565 11.52 -15.55 7.51
N THR A 566 11.81 -16.00 8.73
CA THR A 566 12.76 -17.10 9.00
C THR A 566 12.10 -18.28 9.73
N SER A 567 12.64 -19.49 9.57
CA SER A 567 12.16 -20.69 10.28
C SER A 567 12.17 -20.53 11.82
N THR A 568 13.06 -19.67 12.34
CA THR A 568 13.13 -19.32 13.76
C THR A 568 11.91 -18.48 14.17
N ASP A 569 11.51 -17.50 13.36
CA ASP A 569 10.35 -16.63 13.64
C ASP A 569 9.06 -17.44 13.77
N TYR A 570 8.81 -18.35 12.81
CA TYR A 570 7.67 -19.27 12.88
C TYR A 570 7.69 -20.10 14.16
N SER A 571 8.87 -20.60 14.56
CA SER A 571 9.02 -21.42 15.77
C SER A 571 8.61 -20.64 17.02
N PHE A 572 9.03 -19.37 17.16
CA PHE A 572 8.68 -18.54 18.31
C PHE A 572 7.18 -18.19 18.35
N ILE A 573 6.55 -17.97 17.20
CA ILE A 573 5.08 -17.78 17.10
C ILE A 573 4.34 -19.03 17.60
N PHE A 574 4.74 -20.22 17.14
CA PHE A 574 4.11 -21.47 17.55
C PHE A 574 4.37 -21.79 19.04
N ILE A 575 5.55 -21.46 19.56
CA ILE A 575 5.86 -21.58 21.00
C ILE A 575 4.99 -20.62 21.82
N GLY A 576 4.77 -19.39 21.35
CA GLY A 576 3.86 -18.41 21.96
C GLY A 576 2.42 -18.91 21.99
N LEU A 577 1.93 -19.46 20.87
CA LEU A 577 0.61 -20.09 20.79
C LEU A 577 0.47 -21.28 21.76
N ALA A 578 1.43 -22.20 21.74
CA ALA A 578 1.40 -23.40 22.57
C ALA A 578 1.43 -23.07 24.07
N SER A 579 2.29 -22.13 24.47
CA SER A 579 2.36 -21.67 25.87
C SER A 579 1.06 -20.99 26.31
N GLY A 580 0.46 -20.14 25.47
CA GLY A 580 -0.83 -19.51 25.77
C GLY A 580 -1.99 -20.51 25.89
N LEU A 581 -2.05 -21.53 25.02
CA LEU A 581 -3.04 -22.61 25.13
C LEU A 581 -2.91 -23.39 26.44
N ILE A 582 -1.68 -23.69 26.87
CA ILE A 582 -1.42 -24.35 28.16
C ILE A 582 -1.95 -23.48 29.31
N ILE A 583 -1.68 -22.17 29.29
CA ILE A 583 -2.17 -21.24 30.30
C ILE A 583 -3.71 -21.19 30.32
N LEU A 584 -4.37 -21.15 29.16
CA LEU A 584 -5.83 -21.16 29.07
C LEU A 584 -6.45 -22.46 29.62
N ILE A 585 -5.83 -23.61 29.37
CA ILE A 585 -6.28 -24.89 29.93
C ILE A 585 -6.16 -24.87 31.46
N ILE A 586 -5.04 -24.37 31.99
CA ILE A 586 -4.86 -24.21 33.44
C ILE A 586 -5.94 -23.29 34.02
N LEU A 587 -6.17 -22.13 33.39
CA LEU A 587 -7.21 -21.18 33.79
C LEU A 587 -8.61 -21.79 33.74
N TYR A 588 -8.94 -22.59 32.71
CA TYR A 588 -10.22 -23.28 32.61
C TYR A 588 -10.49 -24.13 33.85
N TYR A 589 -9.53 -24.97 34.24
CA TYR A 589 -9.69 -25.84 35.40
C TYR A 589 -9.77 -25.06 36.71
N LEU A 590 -8.96 -24.00 36.87
CA LEU A 590 -8.99 -23.14 38.06
C LEU A 590 -10.32 -22.38 38.19
N LEU A 591 -10.87 -21.87 37.09
CA LEU A 591 -12.15 -21.15 37.08
C LEU A 591 -13.33 -22.10 37.27
N LYS A 592 -13.31 -23.27 36.61
CA LYS A 592 -14.33 -24.32 36.79
C LYS A 592 -14.37 -24.84 38.23
N ALA A 593 -13.22 -24.94 38.89
CA ALA A 593 -13.11 -25.34 40.29
C ALA A 593 -13.55 -24.23 41.26
N GLY A 594 -13.81 -23.01 40.78
CA GLY A 594 -14.13 -21.85 41.61
C GLY A 594 -12.96 -21.29 42.42
N ALA A 595 -11.72 -21.72 42.12
CA ALA A 595 -10.51 -21.33 42.84
C ALA A 595 -10.06 -19.89 42.50
N LEU A 596 -10.42 -19.38 41.33
CA LEU A 596 -10.16 -18.00 40.91
C LEU A 596 -11.48 -17.22 40.77
N LYS A 597 -11.68 -16.20 41.60
CA LYS A 597 -12.71 -15.18 41.39
C LYS A 597 -12.13 -14.09 40.50
N ILE A 598 -12.20 -14.26 39.18
CA ILE A 598 -11.81 -13.18 38.26
C ILE A 598 -12.73 -11.98 38.51
N PRO A 599 -12.20 -10.77 38.74
CA PRO A 599 -12.99 -9.55 38.77
C PRO A 599 -13.46 -9.23 37.35
N VAL A 600 -14.50 -9.95 36.88
CA VAL A 600 -15.04 -9.89 35.50
C VAL A 600 -15.30 -8.45 35.06
N LYS A 601 -15.71 -7.58 35.99
CA LYS A 601 -15.89 -6.14 35.72
C LYS A 601 -14.59 -5.43 35.34
N GLN A 602 -13.51 -5.67 36.09
CA GLN A 602 -12.21 -5.05 35.82
C GLN A 602 -11.63 -5.57 34.51
N PHE A 603 -11.77 -6.88 34.27
CA PHE A 603 -11.40 -7.48 32.99
C PHE A 603 -12.11 -6.78 31.83
N PHE A 604 -13.44 -6.67 31.87
CA PHE A 604 -14.18 -6.02 30.80
C PHE A 604 -13.86 -4.52 30.65
N TYR A 605 -13.62 -3.79 31.75
CA TYR A 605 -13.20 -2.39 31.63
C TYR A 605 -11.83 -2.27 30.95
N ILE A 606 -10.85 -3.04 31.42
CA ILE A 606 -9.48 -2.99 30.91
C ILE A 606 -9.47 -3.37 29.42
N THR A 607 -10.15 -4.46 29.03
CA THR A 607 -10.20 -4.87 27.63
C THR A 607 -10.99 -3.88 26.77
N SER A 608 -12.08 -3.28 27.27
CA SER A 608 -12.78 -2.20 26.54
C SER A 608 -11.88 -1.02 26.26
N TYR A 609 -11.11 -0.56 27.25
CA TYR A 609 -10.21 0.59 27.07
C TYR A 609 -9.06 0.28 26.10
N ILE A 610 -8.51 -0.93 26.13
CA ILE A 610 -7.52 -1.39 25.15
C ILE A 610 -8.12 -1.39 23.74
N ILE A 611 -9.35 -1.90 23.58
CA ILE A 611 -10.06 -1.88 22.30
C ILE A 611 -10.26 -0.44 21.80
N PHE A 612 -10.74 0.47 22.66
CA PHE A 612 -10.93 1.87 22.29
C PHE A 612 -9.63 2.57 21.89
N TYR A 613 -8.53 2.25 22.58
CA TYR A 613 -7.20 2.68 22.18
C TYR A 613 -6.85 2.17 20.76
N MET A 614 -7.07 0.88 20.47
CA MET A 614 -6.79 0.32 19.14
C MET A 614 -7.68 0.95 18.05
N VAL A 615 -8.96 1.19 18.33
CA VAL A 615 -9.88 1.91 17.42
C VAL A 615 -9.30 3.28 17.05
N PHE A 616 -8.79 4.03 18.02
CA PHE A 616 -8.16 5.33 17.76
C PHE A 616 -6.91 5.21 16.87
N VAL A 617 -6.02 4.28 17.19
CA VAL A 617 -4.78 4.07 16.43
C VAL A 617 -5.05 3.58 15.01
N PHE A 618 -5.94 2.60 14.85
CA PHE A 618 -6.29 2.00 13.55
C PHE A 618 -7.07 2.96 12.66
N THR A 619 -7.84 3.90 13.23
CA THR A 619 -8.49 4.96 12.44
C THR A 619 -7.45 5.79 11.70
N GLY A 620 -6.40 6.22 12.40
CA GLY A 620 -5.35 7.04 11.81
C GLY A 620 -4.48 6.29 10.82
N LYS A 621 -4.05 5.07 11.17
CA LYS A 621 -3.30 4.19 10.27
C LYS A 621 -4.10 3.82 9.03
N GLY A 622 -5.36 3.42 9.18
CA GLY A 622 -6.22 3.07 8.04
C GLY A 622 -6.42 4.22 7.06
N ILE A 623 -6.48 5.47 7.55
CA ILE A 623 -6.51 6.64 6.67
C ILE A 623 -5.13 6.94 6.07
N GLY A 624 -4.04 6.72 6.81
CA GLY A 624 -2.67 6.79 6.28
C GLY A 624 -2.51 5.90 5.05
N GLU A 625 -2.92 4.64 5.16
CA GLU A 625 -2.90 3.67 4.04
C GLU A 625 -3.78 4.13 2.86
N LEU A 626 -4.91 4.82 3.11
CA LEU A 626 -5.73 5.42 2.03
C LEU A 626 -5.08 6.63 1.35
N ILE A 627 -4.25 7.37 2.08
CA ILE A 627 -3.44 8.47 1.54
C ILE A 627 -2.33 7.89 0.66
N GLU A 628 -1.68 6.82 1.10
CA GLU A 628 -0.66 6.06 0.34
C GLU A 628 -1.23 5.46 -0.94
N ALA A 629 -2.43 4.89 -0.84
CA ALA A 629 -3.20 4.38 -1.98
C ALA A 629 -3.61 5.47 -2.99
N LYS A 630 -3.23 6.75 -2.76
CA LYS A 630 -3.56 7.93 -3.57
C LYS A 630 -5.06 8.16 -3.74
N VAL A 631 -5.88 7.55 -2.87
CA VAL A 631 -7.34 7.76 -2.83
C VAL A 631 -7.65 9.10 -2.19
N ILE A 632 -6.83 9.51 -1.23
CA ILE A 632 -6.94 10.78 -0.52
C ILE A 632 -5.64 11.57 -0.73
N THR A 633 -5.74 12.76 -1.32
CA THR A 633 -4.59 13.66 -1.47
C THR A 633 -4.28 14.34 -0.13
N PRO A 634 -3.05 14.22 0.41
CA PRO A 634 -2.73 14.76 1.73
C PRO A 634 -2.58 16.28 1.71
N SER A 635 -3.14 16.95 2.71
CA SER A 635 -2.94 18.38 2.97
C SER A 635 -2.18 18.58 4.28
N LEU A 636 -0.99 19.18 4.21
CA LEU A 636 -0.17 19.46 5.39
C LEU A 636 -0.82 20.51 6.30
N LEU A 637 -0.57 20.38 7.60
CA LEU A 637 -0.93 21.40 8.59
C LEU A 637 -0.08 22.68 8.36
N PRO A 638 -0.65 23.88 8.61
CA PRO A 638 0.04 25.17 8.43
C PRO A 638 1.07 25.47 9.54
N PHE A 639 1.31 24.52 10.45
CA PHE A 639 2.29 24.61 11.54
C PHE A 639 3.15 23.35 11.56
N ASP A 640 4.43 23.49 11.92
CA ASP A 640 5.35 22.35 12.03
C ASP A 640 4.88 21.41 13.15
N PHE A 641 4.38 20.25 12.75
CA PHE A 641 3.89 19.20 13.64
C PHE A 641 4.51 17.87 13.23
N GLU A 642 5.25 17.25 14.15
CA GLU A 642 5.71 15.88 13.99
C GLU A 642 4.61 14.90 14.41
N GLY A 643 4.13 14.10 13.46
CA GLY A 643 3.13 13.08 13.71
C GLY A 643 3.59 12.04 14.74
N ILE A 644 2.66 11.59 15.59
CA ILE A 644 2.87 10.54 16.58
C ILE A 644 2.49 9.19 15.95
N LEU A 645 3.42 8.60 15.19
CA LEU A 645 3.17 7.44 14.32
C LEU A 645 2.73 6.17 15.05
N TRP A 646 3.23 5.92 16.27
CA TRP A 646 2.79 4.76 17.07
C TRP A 646 1.32 4.86 17.49
N LEU A 647 0.80 6.08 17.52
CA LEU A 647 -0.61 6.38 17.80
C LEU A 647 -1.44 6.56 16.51
N GLY A 648 -0.83 6.35 15.34
CA GLY A 648 -1.45 6.55 14.03
C GLY A 648 -1.73 8.01 13.69
N ILE A 649 -1.11 8.98 14.37
CA ILE A 649 -1.31 10.41 14.10
C ILE A 649 -0.32 10.86 13.02
N TYR A 650 -0.82 11.24 11.86
CA TYR A 650 -0.04 11.78 10.74
C TYR A 650 -0.23 13.31 10.63
N PRO A 651 0.74 14.06 10.06
CA PRO A 651 0.66 15.53 9.94
C PRO A 651 -0.27 16.00 8.80
N TYR A 652 -1.37 15.27 8.57
CA TYR A 652 -2.36 15.53 7.53
C TYR A 652 -3.71 15.81 8.15
N TYR A 653 -4.43 16.81 7.62
CA TYR A 653 -5.80 17.10 8.05
C TYR A 653 -6.71 15.88 7.91
N GLU A 654 -6.53 15.14 6.81
CA GLU A 654 -7.34 14.01 6.42
C GLU A 654 -7.21 12.84 7.41
N SER A 655 -6.07 12.71 8.12
CA SER A 655 -5.87 11.70 9.17
C SER A 655 -6.32 12.18 10.56
N ILE A 656 -6.00 13.42 10.92
CA ILE A 656 -6.28 13.97 12.27
C ILE A 656 -7.78 14.19 12.49
N ILE A 657 -8.50 14.70 11.50
CA ILE A 657 -9.93 15.03 11.65
C ILE A 657 -10.74 13.77 12.00
N PRO A 658 -10.61 12.63 11.29
CA PRO A 658 -11.35 11.42 11.64
C PRO A 658 -10.92 10.80 12.98
N GLN A 659 -9.63 10.81 13.34
CA GLN A 659 -9.18 10.35 14.66
C GLN A 659 -9.78 11.19 15.79
N PHE A 660 -9.84 12.51 15.61
CA PHE A 660 -10.47 13.41 16.58
C PHE A 660 -11.98 13.17 16.68
N MET A 661 -12.66 12.92 15.56
CA MET A 661 -14.08 12.58 15.53
C MET A 661 -14.35 11.26 16.28
N VAL A 662 -13.54 10.22 16.04
CA VAL A 662 -13.62 8.93 16.75
C VAL A 662 -13.38 9.12 18.26
N LEU A 663 -12.42 9.94 18.66
CA LEU A 663 -12.17 10.24 20.07
C LEU A 663 -13.39 10.88 20.74
N ILE A 664 -14.05 11.85 20.09
CA ILE A 664 -15.28 12.46 20.60
C ILE A 664 -16.39 11.41 20.73
N LEU A 665 -16.57 10.56 19.71
CA LEU A 665 -17.57 9.49 19.73
C LEU A 665 -17.32 8.49 20.87
N LEU A 666 -16.07 8.13 21.13
CA LEU A 666 -15.69 7.26 22.25
C LEU A 666 -16.04 7.91 23.60
N ILE A 667 -15.68 9.19 23.80
CA ILE A 667 -15.97 9.92 25.04
C ILE A 667 -17.49 10.04 25.26
N MET A 668 -18.23 10.44 24.22
CA MET A 668 -19.70 10.53 24.29
C MET A 668 -20.33 9.16 24.57
N GLY A 669 -19.89 8.10 23.87
CA GLY A 669 -20.40 6.75 24.06
C GLY A 669 -20.17 6.24 25.49
N ILE A 670 -19.00 6.50 26.07
CA ILE A 670 -18.68 6.12 27.46
C ILE A 670 -19.62 6.85 28.43
N PHE A 671 -19.86 8.15 28.20
CA PHE A 671 -20.74 8.97 29.04
C PHE A 671 -22.21 8.53 28.94
N ILE A 672 -22.70 8.27 27.72
CA ILE A 672 -24.06 7.77 27.46
C ILE A 672 -24.25 6.41 28.13
N THR A 673 -23.29 5.49 27.97
CA THR A 673 -23.34 4.15 28.57
C THR A 673 -23.41 4.24 30.10
N LYS A 674 -22.60 5.13 30.69
CA LYS A 674 -22.62 5.42 32.13
C LYS A 674 -23.95 6.02 32.59
N GLN A 675 -24.54 6.94 31.83
CA GLN A 675 -25.84 7.55 32.17
C GLN A 675 -26.99 6.54 32.07
N ILE A 676 -27.03 5.71 31.02
CA ILE A 676 -28.05 4.67 30.86
C ILE A 676 -27.98 3.66 32.01
N SER A 677 -26.77 3.30 32.42
CA SER A 677 -26.54 2.43 33.58
C SER A 677 -27.05 3.06 34.88
N ASN A 678 -26.70 4.32 35.15
CA ASN A 678 -27.16 5.05 36.34
C ASN A 678 -28.68 5.28 36.38
N LYS A 679 -29.32 5.50 35.23
CA LYS A 679 -30.78 5.71 35.13
C LYS A 679 -31.56 4.41 35.34
N ARG A 680 -30.96 3.26 34.98
CA ARG A 680 -31.52 1.91 35.19
C ARG A 680 -31.25 1.34 36.59
N GLU A 681 -30.31 1.88 37.37
CA GLU A 681 -30.16 1.57 38.80
C GLU A 681 -31.16 2.35 39.69
N LYS A 682 -31.79 3.40 39.17
CA LYS A 682 -32.82 4.20 39.88
C LYS A 682 -34.27 3.75 39.64
N ILE A 683 -34.47 2.72 38.81
CA ILE A 683 -35.76 2.05 38.53
C ILE A 683 -35.62 0.62 39.02
#